data_AF-A0A7C3KUH3-F1
#
_entry.id   AF-A0A7C3KUH3-F1
#
_cell.length_a   1.000
_cell.length_b   1.000
_cell.length_c   1.000
_cell.angle_alpha   90.00
_cell.angle_beta   90.00
_cell.angle_gamma   90.00
#
_symmetry.space_group_name_H-M   'P 1'
#
loop_
_entity.id
_entity.type
_entity.pdbx_description
1 polymer ?
#
loop_
_entity_poly.entity_id
_entity_poly.type
_entity_poly.pdbx_seq_one_letter_code
_entity_poly.pdbx_strand_id
1 'polypeptide(L)'
;MSNYPRIYSLSTAGIRQHNNADYLLHPIRTDFTGDNGLGKSIIADLMQLVFVPKRDMWKPGTEGVGKNDRRIEGIPLNKDYVQHAYTFINIERYQNRFICIGTYIPKNPRLPVRPFIVQKGDDWEGKTLISFEKALKSWDFLGVDKKVLDLKELKEHLLKKHGLHLKDFFQHDEIQLYYEFLYKNQLVPIDLTKENNLKAFAKVIQSFARAKTLDINNSRSLQNFLFEENEDIKTLFGEQKDLLVGYIRQYNMNRSIIQELDNKQNKLMALKALHDAYAEKKIDFLKNDALLASLNYVDLHRIHEENAYRLEMAQKSFQQNSQQVKIQTENILKLYSEAHAITSVLKSHYETILPELSDMRIEELRTRANKLNIILNELERVAPVFRKYQSVKALEQQLEKQNAISARKKKLEALRGISSFDLFEKSEWAKDYTKAYEHYQQRLAELPQIIADLENLVDIYESGSTDSLLIWAVNQKKPLSLAQETALMHFKDVLLKRPKKGEPGIKYTEDPRALLDSIEEDKEGVWLVLGELREFVPYVEKQKFSNAKSLKAAIDKDKEEIRRNLEEARSEFESMSRLMRELSEIGFNSGMLEAYTTRAEIESFEVDEDLSQAVIELIQNNLENLEQYDKLKEEYVRVNDEAVLIAKRQTESHIELENMIRDMQRYESELERQKGKKYSEDQLEQVRRQKV
;
A
#
# COMPACT_ATOMS: atom_id res chain seq x y z
N MET A 1 -25.18 -4.42 52.92
CA MET A 1 -26.62 -4.11 52.85
C MET A 1 -27.35 -5.08 53.76
N SER A 2 -28.14 -4.59 54.72
CA SER A 2 -28.88 -5.43 55.67
C SER A 2 -30.09 -6.04 54.95
N ASN A 3 -30.07 -7.35 54.68
CA ASN A 3 -31.24 -8.04 54.11
C ASN A 3 -32.31 -8.17 55.21
N TYR A 4 -33.42 -7.46 55.06
CA TYR A 4 -34.65 -7.65 55.84
C TYR A 4 -35.62 -8.53 55.02
N PRO A 5 -36.51 -9.31 55.66
CA PRO A 5 -36.67 -9.49 57.11
C PRO A 5 -35.55 -10.32 57.74
N ARG A 6 -35.22 -10.06 59.02
CA ARG A 6 -34.22 -10.82 59.79
C ARG A 6 -34.75 -11.20 61.17
N ILE A 7 -34.33 -12.36 61.69
CA ILE A 7 -34.66 -12.76 63.06
C ILE A 7 -33.80 -11.93 64.01
N TYR A 8 -34.44 -11.07 64.82
CA TYR A 8 -33.78 -10.16 65.76
C TYR A 8 -33.51 -10.82 67.11
N SER A 9 -34.49 -11.53 67.65
CA SER A 9 -34.33 -12.22 68.94
C SER A 9 -35.17 -13.49 69.01
N LEU A 10 -34.75 -14.43 69.86
CA LEU A 10 -35.49 -15.60 70.31
C LEU A 10 -35.75 -15.44 71.81
N SER A 11 -37.01 -15.52 72.21
CA SER A 11 -37.44 -15.35 73.60
C SER A 11 -38.26 -16.54 74.06
N THR A 12 -38.10 -16.91 75.33
CA THR A 12 -38.73 -18.07 75.94
C THR A 12 -39.42 -17.66 77.24
N ALA A 13 -40.58 -18.26 77.53
CA ALA A 13 -41.28 -18.10 78.80
C ALA A 13 -41.73 -19.47 79.31
N GLY A 14 -41.35 -19.84 80.53
CA GLY A 14 -41.73 -21.14 81.14
C GLY A 14 -41.06 -22.38 80.53
N ILE A 15 -39.95 -22.25 79.80
CA ILE A 15 -39.24 -23.38 79.16
C ILE A 15 -38.14 -23.94 80.07
N ARG A 16 -37.96 -25.26 80.10
CA ARG A 16 -36.90 -25.93 80.87
C ARG A 16 -35.50 -25.52 80.36
N GLN A 17 -34.55 -25.28 81.27
CA GLN A 17 -33.17 -24.80 80.98
C GLN A 17 -33.07 -23.40 80.36
N HIS A 18 -34.13 -22.90 79.73
CA HIS A 18 -34.26 -21.57 79.14
C HIS A 18 -35.47 -20.85 79.73
N ASN A 19 -35.56 -20.76 81.07
CA ASN A 19 -36.73 -20.18 81.72
C ASN A 19 -36.67 -18.65 81.66
N ASN A 20 -37.64 -18.02 81.01
CA ASN A 20 -37.78 -16.56 80.90
C ASN A 20 -36.50 -15.91 80.37
N ALA A 21 -36.01 -16.39 79.21
CA ALA A 21 -34.76 -15.94 78.61
C ALA A 21 -35.01 -15.18 77.30
N ASP A 22 -34.18 -14.18 77.02
CA ASP A 22 -34.22 -13.38 75.81
C ASP A 22 -32.84 -13.42 75.12
N TYR A 23 -32.77 -14.10 73.97
CA TYR A 23 -31.55 -14.24 73.16
C TYR A 23 -31.58 -13.25 72.01
N LEU A 24 -30.64 -12.30 72.01
CA LEU A 24 -30.42 -11.44 70.85
C LEU A 24 -29.63 -12.21 69.79
N LEU A 25 -30.14 -12.27 68.57
CA LEU A 25 -29.49 -12.99 67.48
C LEU A 25 -28.72 -12.00 66.61
N HIS A 26 -27.45 -12.32 66.36
CA HIS A 26 -26.64 -11.57 65.41
C HIS A 26 -27.10 -11.88 63.98
N PRO A 27 -27.18 -10.88 63.07
CA PRO A 27 -27.79 -11.05 61.74
C PRO A 27 -27.12 -12.08 60.82
N ILE A 28 -25.85 -12.42 61.07
CA ILE A 28 -25.07 -13.34 60.23
C ILE A 28 -24.93 -14.72 60.87
N ARG A 29 -24.62 -14.77 62.16
CA ARG A 29 -24.29 -16.01 62.88
C ARG A 29 -24.38 -15.80 64.38
N THR A 30 -25.10 -16.67 65.08
CA THR A 30 -25.16 -16.72 66.54
C THR A 30 -24.79 -18.12 67.00
N ASP A 31 -23.80 -18.24 67.88
CA ASP A 31 -23.31 -19.52 68.38
C ASP A 31 -23.81 -19.75 69.81
N PHE A 32 -24.50 -20.87 70.05
CA PHE A 32 -24.90 -21.30 71.38
C PHE A 32 -23.86 -22.25 71.97
N THR A 33 -23.01 -21.74 72.87
CA THR A 33 -21.92 -22.47 73.53
C THR A 33 -22.27 -22.85 74.97
N GLY A 34 -21.56 -23.83 75.53
CA GLY A 34 -21.77 -24.33 76.90
C GLY A 34 -21.51 -25.83 77.03
N ASP A 35 -21.53 -26.36 78.25
CA ASP A 35 -21.35 -27.79 78.52
C ASP A 35 -22.55 -28.66 78.06
N ASN A 36 -22.34 -29.97 78.00
CA ASN A 36 -23.40 -30.92 77.69
C ASN A 36 -24.46 -30.89 78.80
N GLY A 37 -25.74 -30.87 78.42
CA GLY A 37 -26.86 -30.82 79.38
C GLY A 37 -27.38 -29.42 79.72
N LEU A 38 -26.77 -28.34 79.23
CA LEU A 38 -27.23 -26.95 79.46
C LEU A 38 -28.40 -26.50 78.57
N GLY A 39 -28.97 -27.38 77.75
CA GLY A 39 -30.17 -27.08 76.96
C GLY A 39 -29.94 -26.56 75.54
N LYS A 40 -28.70 -26.49 75.05
CA LYS A 40 -28.37 -26.06 73.66
C LYS A 40 -29.28 -26.68 72.59
N SER A 41 -29.58 -27.97 72.69
CA SER A 41 -30.44 -28.67 71.72
C SER A 41 -31.92 -28.33 71.85
N ILE A 42 -32.38 -27.84 73.02
CA ILE A 42 -33.76 -27.37 73.21
C ILE A 42 -34.00 -26.15 72.31
N ILE A 43 -33.03 -25.24 72.17
CA ILE A 43 -33.18 -24.07 71.28
C ILE A 43 -33.47 -24.48 69.83
N ALA A 44 -32.81 -25.53 69.33
CA ALA A 44 -33.08 -26.08 68.00
C ALA A 44 -34.49 -26.72 67.93
N ASP A 45 -34.92 -27.41 68.99
CA ASP A 45 -36.29 -27.95 69.10
C ASP A 45 -37.35 -26.81 69.07
N LEU A 46 -37.07 -25.69 69.72
CA LEU A 46 -37.97 -24.52 69.74
C LEU A 46 -38.09 -23.88 68.36
N MET A 47 -36.99 -23.74 67.62
CA MET A 47 -37.01 -23.22 66.25
C MET A 47 -37.85 -24.09 65.32
N GLN A 48 -37.76 -25.43 65.46
CA GLN A 48 -38.63 -26.35 64.73
C GLN A 48 -40.11 -26.08 65.02
N LEU A 49 -40.47 -25.92 66.31
CA LEU A 49 -41.88 -25.74 66.71
C LEU A 49 -42.46 -24.38 66.35
N VAL A 50 -41.64 -23.34 66.18
CA VAL A 50 -42.10 -22.02 65.72
C VAL A 50 -42.50 -22.08 64.25
N PHE A 51 -41.67 -22.67 63.39
CA PHE A 51 -41.96 -22.69 61.96
C PHE A 51 -42.81 -23.88 61.51
N VAL A 52 -42.65 -25.05 62.12
CA VAL A 52 -43.39 -26.27 61.82
C VAL A 52 -44.03 -26.80 63.11
N PRO A 53 -45.17 -26.22 63.55
CA PRO A 53 -45.86 -26.57 64.79
C PRO A 53 -46.65 -27.89 64.68
N LYS A 54 -46.08 -28.90 64.04
CA LYS A 54 -46.68 -30.21 63.78
C LYS A 54 -45.92 -31.29 64.56
N ARG A 55 -46.65 -32.04 65.40
CA ARG A 55 -46.05 -33.03 66.32
C ARG A 55 -45.43 -34.22 65.59
N ASP A 56 -46.08 -34.67 64.53
CA ASP A 56 -45.64 -35.74 63.63
C ASP A 56 -44.37 -35.39 62.85
N MET A 57 -44.13 -34.09 62.63
CA MET A 57 -42.97 -33.57 61.90
C MET A 57 -41.87 -33.03 62.82
N TRP A 58 -42.03 -33.13 64.15
CA TRP A 58 -41.02 -32.68 65.11
C TRP A 58 -40.09 -33.84 65.49
N LYS A 59 -38.78 -33.57 65.53
CA LYS A 59 -37.78 -34.53 66.02
C LYS A 59 -36.80 -33.84 66.98
N PRO A 60 -36.42 -34.48 68.10
CA PRO A 60 -35.49 -33.89 69.03
C PRO A 60 -34.09 -33.72 68.40
N GLY A 61 -33.44 -32.60 68.66
CA GLY A 61 -32.11 -32.27 68.13
C GLY A 61 -30.97 -33.17 68.65
N THR A 62 -31.23 -34.00 69.67
CA THR A 62 -30.31 -35.02 70.18
C THR A 62 -31.03 -36.34 70.33
N GLU A 63 -30.46 -37.42 69.79
CA GLU A 63 -30.95 -38.78 70.04
C GLU A 63 -30.80 -39.13 71.52
N GLY A 64 -31.92 -39.49 72.17
CA GLY A 64 -31.90 -39.99 73.53
C GLY A 64 -31.39 -41.43 73.55
N VAL A 65 -30.59 -41.81 74.53
CA VAL A 65 -30.23 -43.22 74.74
C VAL A 65 -31.37 -43.89 75.53
N GLY A 66 -32.18 -44.71 74.86
CA GLY A 66 -33.23 -45.56 75.46
C GLY A 66 -34.66 -45.01 75.39
N LYS A 67 -35.62 -45.69 76.08
CA LYS A 67 -37.09 -45.42 76.09
C LYS A 67 -37.53 -44.00 76.54
N ASN A 68 -36.59 -43.08 76.77
CA ASN A 68 -36.84 -41.69 77.14
C ASN A 68 -36.53 -40.75 75.97
N ASP A 69 -37.14 -41.01 74.81
CA ASP A 69 -37.18 -40.02 73.75
C ASP A 69 -37.81 -38.74 74.28
N ARG A 70 -37.12 -37.61 74.07
CA ARG A 70 -37.61 -36.29 74.47
C ARG A 70 -38.96 -36.07 73.81
N ARG A 71 -39.98 -35.76 74.60
CA ARG A 71 -41.32 -35.42 74.10
C ARG A 71 -41.56 -33.92 74.20
N ILE A 72 -42.44 -33.39 73.35
CA ILE A 72 -42.79 -31.97 73.32
C ILE A 72 -43.36 -31.51 74.67
N GLU A 73 -44.12 -32.38 75.36
CA GLU A 73 -44.70 -32.11 76.67
C GLU A 73 -43.65 -31.97 77.79
N GLY A 74 -42.41 -32.40 77.54
CA GLY A 74 -41.28 -32.25 78.45
C GLY A 74 -40.48 -30.95 78.26
N ILE A 75 -40.87 -30.10 77.30
CA ILE A 75 -40.25 -28.79 77.04
C ILE A 75 -40.63 -27.74 78.11
N PRO A 76 -41.90 -27.63 78.53
CA PRO A 76 -42.27 -26.76 79.65
C PRO A 76 -41.51 -27.11 80.93
N LEU A 77 -41.22 -26.08 81.74
CA LEU A 77 -40.51 -26.23 83.01
C LEU A 77 -41.27 -27.20 83.94
N ASN A 78 -40.57 -28.18 84.50
CA ASN A 78 -41.19 -29.20 85.35
C ASN A 78 -41.47 -28.67 86.77
N LYS A 79 -42.46 -27.77 86.88
CA LYS A 79 -42.99 -27.24 88.14
C LYS A 79 -44.53 -27.20 88.06
N ASP A 80 -45.20 -27.33 89.21
CA ASP A 80 -46.66 -27.48 89.25
C ASP A 80 -47.41 -26.22 88.80
N TYR A 81 -46.79 -25.05 88.98
CA TYR A 81 -47.36 -23.76 88.54
C TYR A 81 -47.15 -23.46 87.05
N VAL A 82 -46.42 -24.31 86.31
CA VAL A 82 -46.18 -24.15 84.87
C VAL A 82 -46.97 -25.23 84.12
N GLN A 83 -48.10 -24.84 83.54
CA GLN A 83 -48.96 -25.73 82.75
C GLN A 83 -48.69 -25.61 81.24
N HIS A 84 -48.02 -24.54 80.83
CA HIS A 84 -47.72 -24.21 79.45
C HIS A 84 -46.48 -23.32 79.37
N ALA A 85 -45.89 -23.27 78.18
CA ALA A 85 -44.72 -22.47 77.88
C ALA A 85 -44.87 -21.78 76.53
N TYR A 86 -44.12 -20.70 76.33
CA TYR A 86 -44.04 -19.99 75.07
C TYR A 86 -42.62 -19.92 74.57
N THR A 87 -42.46 -20.04 73.26
CA THR A 87 -41.27 -19.59 72.54
C THR A 87 -41.70 -18.69 71.41
N PHE A 88 -41.01 -17.59 71.21
CA PHE A 88 -41.32 -16.67 70.14
C PHE A 88 -40.07 -15.98 69.62
N ILE A 89 -40.13 -15.57 68.36
CA ILE A 89 -39.08 -14.83 67.70
C ILE A 89 -39.61 -13.46 67.28
N ASN A 90 -38.81 -12.43 67.54
CA ASN A 90 -39.06 -11.12 66.96
C ASN A 90 -38.35 -11.07 65.61
N ILE A 91 -39.10 -10.84 64.55
CA ILE A 91 -38.59 -10.67 63.19
C ILE A 91 -38.62 -9.18 62.86
N GLU A 92 -37.46 -8.63 62.60
CA GLU A 92 -37.30 -7.24 62.16
C GLU A 92 -37.54 -7.17 60.65
N ARG A 93 -38.65 -6.55 60.24
CA ARG A 93 -39.07 -6.39 58.83
C ARG A 93 -38.48 -5.15 58.18
N TYR A 94 -38.30 -4.09 58.97
CA TYR A 94 -37.55 -2.88 58.63
C TYR A 94 -36.80 -2.44 59.89
N GLN A 95 -35.85 -1.53 59.76
CA GLN A 95 -35.10 -1.02 60.91
C GLN A 95 -36.05 -0.59 62.05
N ASN A 96 -35.93 -1.25 63.21
CA ASN A 96 -36.77 -1.06 64.41
C ASN A 96 -38.28 -1.30 64.20
N ARG A 97 -38.66 -2.14 63.23
CA ARG A 97 -40.06 -2.54 62.96
C ARG A 97 -40.17 -4.06 63.02
N PHE A 98 -40.91 -4.56 64.00
CA PHE A 98 -40.96 -5.97 64.37
C PHE A 98 -42.32 -6.61 64.09
N ILE A 99 -42.29 -7.89 63.77
CA ILE A 99 -43.43 -8.82 63.81
C ILE A 99 -43.00 -9.95 64.74
N CYS A 100 -43.89 -10.45 65.59
CA CYS A 100 -43.56 -11.59 66.44
C CYS A 100 -44.34 -12.81 65.98
N ILE A 101 -43.62 -13.92 65.82
CA ILE A 101 -44.23 -15.24 65.60
C ILE A 101 -43.74 -16.18 66.69
N GLY A 102 -44.60 -17.07 67.15
CA GLY A 102 -44.25 -17.95 68.25
C GLY A 102 -45.15 -19.16 68.33
N THR A 103 -44.92 -19.96 69.36
CA THR A 103 -45.70 -21.14 69.62
C THR A 103 -46.02 -21.32 71.10
N TYR A 104 -47.24 -21.77 71.37
CA TYR A 104 -47.75 -22.17 72.67
C TYR A 104 -47.55 -23.67 72.83
N ILE A 105 -46.79 -24.06 73.87
CA ILE A 105 -46.40 -25.43 74.14
C ILE A 105 -47.10 -25.88 75.43
N PRO A 106 -48.15 -26.70 75.35
CA PRO A 106 -48.84 -27.22 76.52
C PRO A 106 -48.04 -28.37 77.16
N LYS A 107 -48.11 -28.49 78.49
CA LYS A 107 -47.62 -29.67 79.23
C LYS A 107 -48.54 -30.89 79.06
N ASN A 108 -49.80 -30.67 78.69
CA ASN A 108 -50.78 -31.74 78.48
C ASN A 108 -50.64 -32.35 77.07
N PRO A 109 -50.37 -33.67 76.95
CA PRO A 109 -50.22 -34.32 75.65
C PRO A 109 -51.51 -34.32 74.81
N ARG A 110 -52.69 -34.08 75.38
CA ARG A 110 -53.94 -34.01 74.61
C ARG A 110 -54.11 -32.68 73.85
N LEU A 111 -53.41 -31.63 74.25
CA LEU A 111 -53.52 -30.31 73.62
C LEU A 111 -52.42 -30.15 72.58
N PRO A 112 -52.71 -29.89 71.29
CA PRO A 112 -51.67 -29.65 70.30
C PRO A 112 -50.93 -28.35 70.57
N VAL A 113 -49.73 -28.27 70.00
CA VAL A 113 -48.92 -27.06 69.97
C VAL A 113 -49.61 -26.03 69.07
N ARG A 114 -49.72 -24.78 69.52
CA ARG A 114 -50.45 -23.73 68.78
C ARG A 114 -49.51 -22.62 68.34
N PRO A 115 -49.24 -22.44 67.04
CA PRO A 115 -48.54 -21.26 66.59
C PRO A 115 -49.40 -20.01 66.82
N PHE A 116 -48.75 -18.87 66.96
CA PHE A 116 -49.41 -17.58 67.01
C PHE A 116 -48.58 -16.50 66.32
N ILE A 117 -49.26 -15.44 65.90
CA ILE A 117 -48.64 -14.24 65.34
C ILE A 117 -49.11 -13.04 66.16
N VAL A 118 -48.20 -12.11 66.42
CA VAL A 118 -48.48 -10.82 67.05
C VAL A 118 -48.16 -9.69 66.07
N GLN A 119 -49.12 -8.78 65.89
CA GLN A 119 -48.99 -7.61 65.01
C GLN A 119 -49.70 -6.38 65.61
N LYS A 120 -49.49 -5.21 65.00
CA LYS A 120 -50.13 -3.95 65.44
C LYS A 120 -51.58 -3.79 64.95
N GLY A 121 -51.97 -4.48 63.87
CA GLY A 121 -53.31 -4.37 63.28
C GLY A 121 -54.26 -5.50 63.65
N ASP A 122 -55.56 -5.23 63.55
CA ASP A 122 -56.61 -6.24 63.76
C ASP A 122 -57.10 -6.89 62.46
N ASP A 123 -56.59 -6.42 61.30
CA ASP A 123 -56.92 -7.02 60.00
C ASP A 123 -56.07 -8.27 59.76
N TRP A 124 -56.77 -9.41 59.72
CA TRP A 124 -56.21 -10.73 59.38
C TRP A 124 -56.72 -11.25 58.03
N GLU A 125 -57.59 -10.50 57.33
CA GLU A 125 -58.14 -10.89 56.03
C GLU A 125 -57.23 -10.44 54.88
N GLY A 126 -56.59 -9.28 55.01
CA GLY A 126 -55.63 -8.75 54.03
C GLY A 126 -54.34 -9.56 53.89
N LYS A 127 -54.12 -10.57 54.75
CA LYS A 127 -52.96 -11.49 54.77
C LYS A 127 -51.57 -10.82 54.79
N THR A 128 -51.52 -9.52 55.11
CA THR A 128 -50.29 -8.72 55.25
C THR A 128 -50.12 -8.32 56.70
N LEU A 129 -48.94 -8.58 57.27
CA LEU A 129 -48.69 -8.38 58.69
C LEU A 129 -48.18 -6.96 59.00
N ILE A 130 -48.78 -6.30 59.99
CA ILE A 130 -48.43 -4.91 60.35
C ILE A 130 -47.41 -4.90 61.50
N SER A 131 -46.21 -4.38 61.23
CA SER A 131 -45.11 -4.31 62.19
C SER A 131 -45.28 -3.26 63.31
N PHE A 132 -44.66 -3.48 64.47
CA PHE A 132 -44.64 -2.60 65.65
C PHE A 132 -43.21 -2.16 66.04
N GLU A 133 -43.06 -1.16 66.92
CA GLU A 133 -41.77 -0.45 67.11
C GLU A 133 -40.84 -1.08 68.16
N LYS A 134 -41.36 -1.94 69.04
CA LYS A 134 -40.61 -2.48 70.18
C LYS A 134 -40.68 -4.00 70.22
N ALA A 135 -39.54 -4.67 70.11
CA ALA A 135 -39.44 -6.12 70.23
C ALA A 135 -40.01 -6.62 71.57
N LEU A 136 -40.82 -7.68 71.52
CA LEU A 136 -41.40 -8.31 72.70
C LEU A 136 -40.33 -9.05 73.50
N LYS A 137 -40.46 -9.09 74.82
CA LYS A 137 -39.51 -9.80 75.70
C LYS A 137 -40.22 -10.83 76.56
N SER A 138 -39.47 -11.74 77.17
CA SER A 138 -40.00 -12.83 78.00
C SER A 138 -40.99 -12.35 79.09
N TRP A 139 -40.73 -11.18 79.69
CA TRP A 139 -41.60 -10.55 80.69
C TRP A 139 -42.92 -9.98 80.16
N ASP A 140 -43.08 -9.79 78.84
CA ASP A 140 -44.38 -9.43 78.27
C ASP A 140 -45.37 -10.60 78.24
N PHE A 141 -44.88 -11.82 78.48
CA PHE A 141 -45.66 -13.06 78.58
C PHE A 141 -45.90 -13.49 80.04
N LEU A 142 -45.51 -12.66 81.01
CA LEU A 142 -45.67 -12.91 82.44
C LEU A 142 -46.71 -11.96 83.05
N GLY A 143 -47.51 -12.49 83.97
CA GLY A 143 -48.42 -11.71 84.80
C GLY A 143 -47.70 -10.97 85.93
N VAL A 144 -48.45 -10.17 86.69
CA VAL A 144 -47.94 -9.41 87.85
C VAL A 144 -47.36 -10.34 88.92
N ASP A 145 -47.87 -11.57 89.03
CA ASP A 145 -47.40 -12.62 89.93
C ASP A 145 -46.20 -13.42 89.39
N LYS A 146 -45.61 -12.98 88.26
CA LYS A 146 -44.52 -13.65 87.53
C LYS A 146 -44.88 -15.04 87.00
N LYS A 147 -46.16 -15.41 86.93
CA LYS A 147 -46.61 -16.63 86.25
C LYS A 147 -46.79 -16.38 84.76
N VAL A 148 -46.66 -17.46 83.99
CA VAL A 148 -46.84 -17.44 82.54
C VAL A 148 -48.34 -17.32 82.24
N LEU A 149 -48.74 -16.28 81.50
CA LEU A 149 -50.15 -16.01 81.17
C LEU A 149 -50.73 -17.07 80.23
N ASP A 150 -51.98 -17.47 80.40
CA ASP A 150 -52.65 -18.32 79.39
C ASP A 150 -52.92 -17.51 78.09
N LEU A 151 -53.18 -18.16 76.96
CA LEU A 151 -53.34 -17.53 75.65
C LEU A 151 -54.42 -16.44 75.66
N LYS A 152 -55.53 -16.65 76.40
CA LYS A 152 -56.61 -15.65 76.53
C LYS A 152 -56.13 -14.41 77.30
N GLU A 153 -55.48 -14.63 78.44
CA GLU A 153 -54.93 -13.56 79.29
C GLU A 153 -53.82 -12.79 78.57
N LEU A 154 -52.98 -13.51 77.80
CA LEU A 154 -51.90 -12.94 77.01
C LEU A 154 -52.43 -12.01 75.91
N LYS A 155 -53.50 -12.41 75.21
CA LYS A 155 -54.16 -11.55 74.20
C LYS A 155 -54.61 -10.23 74.82
N GLU A 156 -55.29 -10.29 75.96
CA GLU A 156 -55.74 -9.09 76.67
C GLU A 156 -54.56 -8.24 77.18
N HIS A 157 -53.53 -8.88 77.72
CA HIS A 157 -52.36 -8.20 78.27
C HIS A 157 -51.59 -7.45 77.18
N LEU A 158 -51.34 -8.08 76.02
CA LEU A 158 -50.65 -7.45 74.89
C LEU A 158 -51.46 -6.31 74.28
N LEU A 159 -52.79 -6.46 74.21
CA LEU A 159 -53.67 -5.40 73.73
C LEU A 159 -53.67 -4.19 74.68
N LYS A 160 -53.87 -4.43 75.99
CA LYS A 160 -53.93 -3.35 77.00
C LYS A 160 -52.60 -2.64 77.19
N LYS A 161 -51.49 -3.37 77.20
CA LYS A 161 -50.16 -2.83 77.53
C LYS A 161 -49.43 -2.24 76.31
N HIS A 162 -49.56 -2.86 75.14
CA HIS A 162 -48.77 -2.52 73.96
C HIS A 162 -49.61 -2.19 72.72
N GLY A 163 -50.94 -2.32 72.78
CA GLY A 163 -51.82 -2.12 71.63
C GLY A 163 -51.58 -3.15 70.52
N LEU A 164 -51.20 -4.38 70.88
CA LEU A 164 -50.86 -5.44 69.93
C LEU A 164 -51.92 -6.53 69.91
N HIS A 165 -52.21 -7.05 68.73
CA HIS A 165 -53.18 -8.12 68.48
C HIS A 165 -52.44 -9.45 68.32
N LEU A 166 -52.86 -10.46 69.08
CA LEU A 166 -52.35 -11.83 68.98
C LEU A 166 -53.42 -12.77 68.43
N LYS A 167 -53.09 -13.50 67.37
CA LYS A 167 -53.91 -14.57 66.81
C LYS A 167 -53.19 -15.91 66.93
N ASP A 168 -53.81 -16.87 67.61
CA ASP A 168 -53.37 -18.26 67.64
C ASP A 168 -54.09 -19.06 66.54
N PHE A 169 -53.45 -20.12 66.05
CA PHE A 169 -53.98 -20.99 65.02
C PHE A 169 -54.02 -22.42 65.57
N PHE A 170 -55.18 -23.06 65.56
CA PHE A 170 -55.39 -24.36 66.19
C PHE A 170 -55.90 -25.40 65.21
N GLN A 171 -56.88 -25.03 64.39
CA GLN A 171 -57.49 -25.95 63.41
C GLN A 171 -56.59 -26.14 62.19
N HIS A 172 -56.81 -27.22 61.44
CA HIS A 172 -56.01 -27.54 60.24
C HIS A 172 -55.99 -26.39 59.23
N ASP A 173 -57.15 -25.79 58.94
CA ASP A 173 -57.29 -24.68 58.00
C ASP A 173 -56.63 -23.41 58.52
N GLU A 174 -56.65 -23.19 59.84
CA GLU A 174 -55.95 -22.09 60.50
C GLU A 174 -54.42 -22.29 60.44
N ILE A 175 -53.92 -23.53 60.52
CA ILE A 175 -52.49 -23.83 60.37
C ILE A 175 -52.05 -23.60 58.91
N GLN A 176 -52.88 -23.92 57.93
CA GLN A 176 -52.60 -23.55 56.54
C GLN A 176 -52.58 -22.02 56.36
N LEU A 177 -53.51 -21.31 56.99
CA LEU A 177 -53.53 -19.85 57.02
C LEU A 177 -52.24 -19.29 57.65
N TYR A 178 -51.75 -19.90 58.73
CA TYR A 178 -50.46 -19.55 59.34
C TYR A 178 -49.31 -19.67 58.34
N TYR A 179 -49.21 -20.79 57.62
CA TYR A 179 -48.19 -20.97 56.57
C TYR A 179 -48.32 -19.96 55.43
N GLU A 180 -49.53 -19.63 55.02
CA GLU A 180 -49.78 -18.59 54.01
C GLU A 180 -49.33 -17.21 54.50
N PHE A 181 -49.60 -16.87 55.77
CA PHE A 181 -49.09 -15.63 56.39
C PHE A 181 -47.57 -15.57 56.38
N LEU A 182 -46.90 -16.66 56.77
CA LEU A 182 -45.43 -16.69 56.79
C LEU A 182 -44.86 -16.53 55.38
N TYR A 183 -45.45 -17.17 54.36
CA TYR A 183 -44.97 -17.09 52.98
C TYR A 183 -45.24 -15.72 52.34
N LYS A 184 -46.47 -15.19 52.43
CA LYS A 184 -46.83 -13.88 51.86
C LYS A 184 -46.03 -12.72 52.43
N ASN A 185 -45.64 -12.83 53.71
CA ASN A 185 -44.83 -11.82 54.37
C ASN A 185 -43.32 -12.10 54.30
N GLN A 186 -42.90 -13.04 53.44
CA GLN A 186 -41.50 -13.40 53.20
C GLN A 186 -40.75 -13.82 54.49
N LEU A 187 -41.47 -14.37 55.47
CA LEU A 187 -40.88 -14.90 56.71
C LEU A 187 -40.32 -16.30 56.51
N VAL A 188 -40.83 -17.05 55.53
CA VAL A 188 -40.21 -18.25 54.98
C VAL A 188 -40.05 -18.14 53.46
N PRO A 189 -38.98 -18.72 52.90
CA PRO A 189 -38.67 -18.59 51.46
C PRO A 189 -39.53 -19.50 50.57
N ILE A 190 -40.17 -20.53 51.14
CA ILE A 190 -40.98 -21.51 50.40
C ILE A 190 -42.39 -21.59 50.97
N ASP A 191 -43.33 -21.87 50.08
CA ASP A 191 -44.74 -22.02 50.43
C ASP A 191 -44.97 -23.34 51.16
N LEU A 192 -45.18 -23.25 52.47
CA LEU A 192 -45.39 -24.39 53.37
C LEU A 192 -46.85 -24.91 53.36
N THR A 193 -47.75 -24.30 52.58
CA THR A 193 -49.10 -24.86 52.37
C THR A 193 -49.05 -26.15 51.56
N LYS A 194 -48.00 -26.32 50.73
CA LYS A 194 -47.75 -27.55 49.96
C LYS A 194 -47.07 -28.60 50.83
N GLU A 195 -47.62 -29.81 50.87
CA GLU A 195 -47.14 -30.89 51.74
C GLU A 195 -45.68 -31.28 51.47
N ASN A 196 -45.27 -31.35 50.20
CA ASN A 196 -43.90 -31.67 49.81
C ASN A 196 -42.90 -30.62 50.31
N ASN A 197 -43.25 -29.34 50.17
CA ASN A 197 -42.44 -28.23 50.66
C ASN A 197 -42.35 -28.23 52.18
N LEU A 198 -43.47 -28.52 52.87
CA LEU A 198 -43.53 -28.63 54.32
C LEU A 198 -42.60 -29.73 54.84
N LYS A 199 -42.66 -30.93 54.23
CA LYS A 199 -41.78 -32.06 54.56
C LYS A 199 -40.30 -31.72 54.32
N ALA A 200 -39.98 -31.12 53.18
CA ALA A 200 -38.62 -30.70 52.86
C ALA A 200 -38.10 -29.65 53.85
N PHE A 201 -38.91 -28.62 54.15
CA PHE A 201 -38.55 -27.57 55.09
C PHE A 201 -38.36 -28.10 56.52
N ALA A 202 -39.25 -28.99 56.97
CA ALA A 202 -39.12 -29.66 58.26
C ALA A 202 -37.80 -30.47 58.33
N LYS A 203 -37.46 -31.23 57.29
CA LYS A 203 -36.19 -31.97 57.19
C LYS A 203 -34.97 -31.04 57.23
N VAL A 204 -35.03 -29.89 56.54
CA VAL A 204 -33.96 -28.87 56.56
C VAL A 204 -33.78 -28.27 57.95
N ILE A 205 -34.85 -27.89 58.65
CA ILE A 205 -34.71 -27.37 60.02
C ILE A 205 -34.21 -28.47 60.98
N GLN A 206 -34.70 -29.70 60.83
CA GLN A 206 -34.22 -30.84 61.61
C GLN A 206 -32.73 -31.12 61.40
N SER A 207 -32.17 -30.94 60.20
CA SER A 207 -30.74 -31.17 59.97
C SER A 207 -29.85 -30.17 60.69
N PHE A 208 -30.29 -28.91 60.79
CA PHE A 208 -29.61 -27.91 61.62
C PHE A 208 -29.63 -28.28 63.11
N ALA A 209 -30.67 -28.98 63.56
CA ALA A 209 -30.72 -29.51 64.93
C ALA A 209 -29.81 -30.74 65.13
N ARG A 210 -29.68 -31.60 64.11
CA ARG A 210 -28.96 -32.90 64.14
C ARG A 210 -27.58 -32.82 63.46
N ALA A 211 -26.72 -31.91 63.90
CA ALA A 211 -25.40 -31.70 63.29
C ALA A 211 -24.39 -32.89 63.42
N LYS A 212 -24.75 -33.98 64.11
CA LYS A 212 -23.93 -35.20 64.22
C LYS A 212 -24.30 -36.34 63.25
N THR A 213 -25.41 -36.23 62.50
CA THR A 213 -25.88 -37.31 61.61
C THR A 213 -25.67 -37.06 60.11
N LEU A 214 -25.27 -35.85 59.70
CA LEU A 214 -24.92 -35.54 58.31
C LEU A 214 -23.39 -35.60 58.16
N ASP A 215 -22.91 -36.65 57.50
CA ASP A 215 -21.50 -36.81 57.19
C ASP A 215 -21.16 -35.88 56.01
N ILE A 216 -20.73 -34.65 56.32
CA ILE A 216 -20.43 -33.59 55.34
C ILE A 216 -19.37 -34.04 54.32
N ASN A 217 -18.56 -35.04 54.68
CA ASN A 217 -17.51 -35.59 53.82
C ASN A 217 -18.05 -36.60 52.79
N ASN A 218 -19.31 -37.03 52.89
CA ASN A 218 -19.91 -37.99 51.96
C ASN A 218 -20.98 -37.33 51.08
N SER A 219 -20.63 -37.03 49.83
CA SER A 219 -21.52 -36.41 48.84
C SER A 219 -22.80 -37.22 48.59
N ARG A 220 -22.77 -38.54 48.81
CA ARG A 220 -23.97 -39.40 48.73
C ARG A 220 -24.91 -39.19 49.90
N SER A 221 -24.40 -38.89 51.11
CA SER A 221 -25.25 -38.57 52.26
C SER A 221 -26.04 -37.27 52.02
N LEU A 222 -25.41 -36.30 51.36
CA LEU A 222 -26.02 -35.00 51.03
C LEU A 222 -27.02 -35.10 49.86
N GLN A 223 -26.69 -35.88 48.83
CA GLN A 223 -27.63 -36.20 47.74
C GLN A 223 -28.82 -37.01 48.24
N ASN A 224 -28.59 -38.06 49.03
CA ASN A 224 -29.67 -38.83 49.63
C ASN A 224 -30.52 -37.94 50.54
N PHE A 225 -29.93 -37.11 51.40
CA PHE A 225 -30.66 -36.16 52.24
C PHE A 225 -31.57 -35.19 51.45
N LEU A 226 -31.13 -34.69 50.29
CA LEU A 226 -31.90 -33.77 49.44
C LEU A 226 -33.00 -34.48 48.63
N PHE A 227 -32.79 -35.73 48.23
CA PHE A 227 -33.63 -36.44 47.26
C PHE A 227 -34.40 -37.66 47.82
N GLU A 228 -34.23 -38.00 49.10
CA GLU A 228 -34.65 -39.30 49.68
C GLU A 228 -36.13 -39.65 49.56
N GLU A 229 -37.02 -38.77 49.11
CA GLU A 229 -38.46 -39.08 48.98
C GLU A 229 -39.16 -38.53 47.72
N ASN A 230 -38.46 -37.97 46.73
CA ASN A 230 -39.12 -37.49 45.51
C ASN A 230 -38.31 -37.80 44.25
N GLU A 231 -38.58 -38.96 43.65
CA GLU A 231 -38.14 -39.28 42.28
C GLU A 231 -38.57 -38.18 41.30
N ASP A 232 -39.71 -37.52 41.52
CA ASP A 232 -40.20 -36.39 40.71
C ASP A 232 -39.25 -35.18 40.70
N ILE A 233 -38.57 -34.89 41.82
CA ILE A 233 -37.61 -33.77 41.88
C ILE A 233 -36.32 -34.16 41.15
N LYS A 234 -35.95 -35.44 41.19
CA LYS A 234 -34.77 -35.97 40.51
C LYS A 234 -34.98 -36.06 39.00
N THR A 235 -36.17 -36.46 38.55
CA THR A 235 -36.57 -36.43 37.14
C THR A 235 -36.66 -34.99 36.64
N LEU A 236 -37.33 -34.09 37.37
CA LEU A 236 -37.40 -32.67 37.00
C LEU A 236 -36.01 -32.03 36.91
N PHE A 237 -35.11 -32.35 37.85
CA PHE A 237 -33.72 -31.87 37.79
C PHE A 237 -32.98 -32.41 36.56
N GLY A 238 -33.20 -33.70 36.22
CA GLY A 238 -32.68 -34.30 34.98
C GLY A 238 -33.20 -33.62 33.72
N GLU A 239 -34.51 -33.40 33.63
CA GLU A 239 -35.15 -32.73 32.51
C GLU A 239 -34.66 -31.28 32.36
N GLN A 240 -34.56 -30.52 33.46
CA GLN A 240 -34.05 -29.16 33.43
C GLN A 240 -32.57 -29.11 33.04
N LYS A 241 -31.76 -30.08 33.50
CA LYS A 241 -30.37 -30.22 33.07
C LYS A 241 -30.28 -30.50 31.57
N ASP A 242 -31.09 -31.42 31.05
CA ASP A 242 -31.09 -31.79 29.64
C ASP A 242 -31.59 -30.65 28.75
N LEU A 243 -32.61 -29.90 29.19
CA LEU A 243 -33.05 -28.66 28.56
C LEU A 243 -31.94 -27.62 28.51
N LEU A 244 -31.20 -27.44 29.61
CA LEU A 244 -30.10 -26.49 29.69
C LEU A 244 -28.93 -26.89 28.78
N VAL A 245 -28.62 -28.20 28.70
CA VAL A 245 -27.66 -28.74 27.72
C VAL A 245 -28.15 -28.51 26.28
N GLY A 246 -29.45 -28.67 26.03
CA GLY A 246 -30.09 -28.36 24.76
C GLY A 246 -29.92 -26.89 24.36
N TYR A 247 -30.18 -25.96 25.29
CA TYR A 247 -29.97 -24.53 25.07
C TYR A 247 -28.51 -24.18 24.81
N ILE A 248 -27.55 -24.81 25.51
CA ILE A 248 -26.13 -24.61 25.25
C ILE A 248 -25.75 -25.08 23.83
N ARG A 249 -26.27 -26.23 23.39
CA ARG A 249 -26.03 -26.74 22.03
C ARG A 249 -26.61 -25.82 20.98
N GLN A 250 -27.86 -25.37 21.15
CA GLN A 250 -28.49 -24.40 20.25
C GLN A 250 -27.75 -23.07 20.24
N TYR A 251 -27.31 -22.57 21.39
CA TYR A 251 -26.51 -21.35 21.46
C TYR A 251 -25.20 -21.48 20.66
N ASN A 252 -24.49 -22.60 20.79
CA ASN A 252 -23.28 -22.86 20.03
C ASN A 252 -23.55 -22.99 18.52
N MET A 253 -24.63 -23.68 18.12
CA MET A 253 -25.05 -23.75 16.72
C MET A 253 -25.39 -22.38 16.16
N ASN A 254 -26.20 -21.59 16.88
CA ASN A 254 -26.57 -20.24 16.48
C ASN A 254 -25.35 -19.33 16.38
N ARG A 255 -24.38 -19.44 17.30
CA ARG A 255 -23.12 -18.72 17.22
C ARG A 255 -22.32 -19.07 15.97
N SER A 256 -22.26 -20.36 15.60
CA SER A 256 -21.62 -20.80 14.36
C SER A 256 -22.32 -20.24 13.13
N ILE A 257 -23.67 -20.24 13.11
CA ILE A 257 -24.47 -19.70 12.01
C ILE A 257 -24.25 -18.19 11.89
N ILE A 258 -24.24 -17.45 13.00
CA ILE A 258 -23.97 -16.01 13.03
C ILE A 258 -22.57 -15.72 12.45
N GLN A 259 -21.55 -16.47 12.86
CA GLN A 259 -20.19 -16.30 12.31
C GLN A 259 -20.15 -16.59 10.80
N GLU A 260 -20.88 -17.59 10.32
CA GLU A 260 -20.95 -17.88 8.89
C GLU A 260 -21.67 -16.77 8.12
N LEU A 261 -22.75 -16.22 8.67
CA LEU A 261 -23.49 -15.09 8.11
C LEU A 261 -22.64 -13.82 8.08
N ASP A 262 -21.93 -13.50 9.17
CA ASP A 262 -21.01 -12.35 9.22
C ASP A 262 -19.91 -12.48 8.17
N ASN A 263 -19.34 -13.68 8.02
CA ASN A 263 -18.35 -13.95 6.98
C ASN A 263 -18.92 -13.77 5.57
N LYS A 264 -20.14 -14.25 5.32
CA LYS A 264 -20.83 -14.04 4.02
C LYS A 264 -21.13 -12.56 3.78
N GLN A 265 -21.60 -11.84 4.79
CA GLN A 265 -21.90 -10.42 4.71
C GLN A 265 -20.64 -9.61 4.43
N ASN A 266 -19.53 -9.89 5.11
CA ASN A 266 -18.24 -9.24 4.86
C ASN A 266 -17.75 -9.49 3.43
N LYS A 267 -17.86 -10.73 2.93
CA LYS A 267 -17.53 -11.05 1.54
C LYS A 267 -18.42 -10.31 0.54
N LEU A 268 -19.73 -10.22 0.80
CA LEU A 268 -20.66 -9.48 -0.04
C LEU A 268 -20.41 -7.97 -0.02
N MET A 269 -20.06 -7.40 1.13
CA MET A 269 -19.70 -5.98 1.23
C MET A 269 -18.41 -5.68 0.48
N ALA A 270 -17.40 -6.55 0.60
CA ALA A 270 -16.17 -6.42 -0.18
C ALA A 270 -16.44 -6.54 -1.69
N LEU A 271 -17.25 -7.51 -2.11
CA LEU A 271 -17.63 -7.68 -3.52
C LEU A 271 -18.40 -6.46 -4.05
N LYS A 272 -19.32 -5.92 -3.25
CA LYS A 272 -20.08 -4.72 -3.61
C LYS A 272 -19.16 -3.51 -3.78
N ALA A 273 -18.25 -3.26 -2.84
CA ALA A 273 -17.28 -2.16 -2.96
C ALA A 273 -16.41 -2.29 -4.22
N LEU A 274 -16.00 -3.53 -4.55
CA LEU A 274 -15.21 -3.80 -5.74
C LEU A 274 -16.03 -3.61 -7.03
N HIS A 275 -17.32 -3.98 -7.02
CA HIS A 275 -18.24 -3.72 -8.12
C HIS A 275 -18.51 -2.22 -8.32
N ASP A 276 -18.73 -1.48 -7.24
CA ASP A 276 -18.97 -0.03 -7.27
C ASP A 276 -17.73 0.69 -7.84
N ALA A 277 -16.53 0.31 -7.39
CA ALA A 277 -15.26 0.83 -7.93
C ALA A 277 -15.07 0.47 -9.41
N TYR A 278 -15.41 -0.76 -9.82
CA TYR A 278 -15.38 -1.15 -11.23
C TYR A 278 -16.37 -0.32 -12.06
N ALA A 279 -17.59 -0.10 -11.57
CA ALA A 279 -18.61 0.69 -12.27
C ALA A 279 -18.16 2.14 -12.47
N GLU A 280 -17.57 2.76 -11.43
CA GLU A 280 -16.99 4.10 -11.52
C GLU A 280 -15.86 4.16 -12.56
N LYS A 281 -14.89 3.23 -12.49
CA LYS A 281 -13.79 3.16 -13.45
C LYS A 281 -14.25 2.86 -14.88
N LYS A 282 -15.30 2.07 -15.05
CA LYS A 282 -15.91 1.80 -16.35
C LYS A 282 -16.55 3.07 -16.93
N ILE A 283 -17.23 3.86 -16.11
CA ILE A 283 -17.79 5.14 -16.54
C ILE A 283 -16.68 6.10 -16.96
N ASP A 284 -15.60 6.19 -16.17
CA ASP A 284 -14.45 7.04 -16.50
C ASP A 284 -13.77 6.60 -17.80
N PHE A 285 -13.57 5.29 -17.98
CA PHE A 285 -13.03 4.73 -19.22
C PHE A 285 -13.90 5.11 -20.42
N LEU A 286 -15.22 4.92 -20.34
CA LEU A 286 -16.14 5.24 -21.43
C LEU A 286 -16.18 6.74 -21.74
N LYS A 287 -16.08 7.61 -20.73
CA LYS A 287 -15.99 9.06 -20.93
C LYS A 287 -14.70 9.44 -21.68
N ASN A 288 -13.56 8.88 -21.26
CA ASN A 288 -12.28 9.14 -21.90
C ASN A 288 -12.23 8.59 -23.32
N ASP A 289 -12.80 7.42 -23.56
CA ASP A 289 -12.91 6.82 -24.89
C ASP A 289 -13.79 7.68 -25.82
N ALA A 290 -14.95 8.14 -25.33
CA ALA A 290 -15.80 9.07 -26.07
C ALA A 290 -15.10 10.41 -26.36
N LEU A 291 -14.32 10.94 -25.40
CA LEU A 291 -13.54 12.16 -25.58
C LEU A 291 -12.45 11.97 -26.64
N LEU A 292 -11.72 10.87 -26.58
CA LEU A 292 -10.69 10.52 -27.57
C LEU A 292 -11.30 10.37 -28.97
N ALA A 293 -12.43 9.66 -29.09
CA ALA A 293 -13.15 9.51 -30.34
C ALA A 293 -13.62 10.87 -30.90
N SER A 294 -14.12 11.76 -30.03
CA SER A 294 -14.51 13.11 -30.42
C SER A 294 -13.32 13.96 -30.89
N LEU A 295 -12.18 13.90 -30.20
CA LEU A 295 -10.96 14.62 -30.60
C LEU A 295 -10.44 14.11 -31.94
N ASN A 296 -10.35 12.79 -32.11
CA ASN A 296 -9.95 12.16 -33.36
C ASN A 296 -10.90 12.55 -34.50
N TYR A 297 -12.21 12.60 -34.26
CA TYR A 297 -13.17 13.06 -35.25
C TYR A 297 -12.93 14.51 -35.65
N VAL A 298 -12.72 15.41 -34.69
CA VAL A 298 -12.44 16.83 -34.97
C VAL A 298 -11.14 16.99 -35.77
N ASP A 299 -10.08 16.28 -35.40
CA ASP A 299 -8.80 16.34 -36.11
C ASP A 299 -8.92 15.78 -37.52
N LEU A 300 -9.57 14.63 -37.70
CA LEU A 300 -9.84 14.05 -39.01
C LEU A 300 -10.71 14.96 -39.87
N HIS A 301 -11.71 15.62 -39.27
CA HIS A 301 -12.56 16.58 -39.97
C HIS A 301 -11.75 17.79 -40.43
N ARG A 302 -10.90 18.35 -39.57
CA ARG A 302 -10.00 19.46 -39.93
C ARG A 302 -9.05 19.06 -41.06
N ILE A 303 -8.43 17.89 -40.98
CA ILE A 303 -7.55 17.36 -42.03
C ILE A 303 -8.33 17.18 -43.34
N HIS A 304 -9.55 16.66 -43.26
CA HIS A 304 -10.42 16.51 -44.44
C HIS A 304 -10.74 17.86 -45.08
N GLU A 305 -11.12 18.88 -44.30
CA GLU A 305 -11.38 20.23 -44.81
C GLU A 305 -10.14 20.88 -45.45
N GLU A 306 -8.97 20.77 -44.80
CA GLU A 306 -7.71 21.25 -45.36
C GLU A 306 -7.36 20.55 -46.68
N ASN A 307 -7.54 19.23 -46.75
CA ASN A 307 -7.31 18.46 -47.96
C ASN A 307 -8.31 18.79 -49.06
N ALA A 308 -9.59 18.98 -48.73
CA ALA A 308 -10.62 19.40 -49.68
C ALA A 308 -10.29 20.78 -50.26
N TYR A 309 -9.87 21.73 -49.42
CA TYR A 309 -9.43 23.05 -49.86
C TYR A 309 -8.19 22.97 -50.77
N ARG A 310 -7.18 22.19 -50.38
CA ARG A 310 -5.98 21.96 -51.21
C ARG A 310 -6.33 21.34 -52.56
N LEU A 311 -7.26 20.38 -52.59
CA LEU A 311 -7.73 19.75 -53.81
C LEU A 311 -8.46 20.75 -54.70
N GLU A 312 -9.34 21.58 -54.14
CA GLU A 312 -10.05 22.62 -54.90
C GLU A 312 -9.07 23.64 -55.51
N MET A 313 -8.08 24.09 -54.73
CA MET A 313 -7.05 25.00 -55.22
C MET A 313 -6.18 24.35 -56.29
N ALA A 314 -5.81 23.08 -56.14
CA ALA A 314 -5.09 22.33 -57.16
C ALA A 314 -5.91 22.17 -58.44
N GLN A 315 -7.22 21.92 -58.34
CA GLN A 315 -8.13 21.84 -59.48
C GLN A 315 -8.25 23.19 -60.20
N LYS A 316 -8.41 24.30 -59.47
CA LYS A 316 -8.43 25.66 -60.04
C LYS A 316 -7.13 25.97 -60.76
N SER A 317 -5.98 25.71 -60.13
CA SER A 317 -4.66 25.89 -60.75
C SER A 317 -4.48 25.02 -62.00
N PHE A 318 -4.94 23.77 -61.96
CA PHE A 318 -4.91 22.89 -63.13
C PHE A 318 -5.77 23.42 -64.27
N GLN A 319 -6.98 23.92 -64.00
CA GLN A 319 -7.84 24.52 -65.01
C GLN A 319 -7.22 25.76 -65.63
N GLN A 320 -6.64 26.65 -64.81
CA GLN A 320 -5.95 27.84 -65.29
C GLN A 320 -4.73 27.48 -66.15
N ASN A 321 -3.89 26.54 -65.69
CA ASN A 321 -2.74 26.08 -66.45
C ASN A 321 -3.16 25.39 -67.75
N SER A 322 -4.23 24.58 -67.73
CA SER A 322 -4.75 23.95 -68.95
C SER A 322 -5.24 24.98 -69.97
N GLN A 323 -5.91 26.05 -69.53
CA GLN A 323 -6.30 27.16 -70.40
C GLN A 323 -5.08 27.92 -70.95
N GLN A 324 -4.09 28.21 -70.10
CA GLN A 324 -2.85 28.86 -70.55
C GLN A 324 -2.09 28.01 -71.56
N VAL A 325 -1.98 26.70 -71.32
CA VAL A 325 -1.36 25.76 -72.27
C VAL A 325 -2.09 25.79 -73.59
N LYS A 326 -3.44 25.75 -73.61
CA LYS A 326 -4.21 25.87 -74.87
C LYS A 326 -3.89 27.16 -75.63
N ILE A 327 -3.89 28.30 -74.95
CA ILE A 327 -3.57 29.60 -75.56
C ILE A 327 -2.14 29.61 -76.11
N GLN A 328 -1.18 29.08 -75.35
CA GLN A 328 0.21 28.97 -75.80
C GLN A 328 0.36 28.02 -76.99
N THR A 329 -0.31 26.88 -77.00
CA THR A 329 -0.32 25.95 -78.13
C THR A 329 -0.92 26.60 -79.38
N GLU A 330 -2.00 27.35 -79.26
CA GLU A 330 -2.59 28.12 -80.37
C GLU A 330 -1.64 29.19 -80.92
N ASN A 331 -0.93 29.90 -80.03
CA ASN A 331 0.07 30.88 -80.44
C ASN A 331 1.29 30.23 -81.11
N ILE A 332 1.77 29.09 -80.60
CA ILE A 332 2.86 28.31 -81.20
C ILE A 332 2.44 27.82 -82.60
N LEU A 333 1.20 27.34 -82.76
CA LEU A 333 0.67 26.92 -84.07
C LEU A 333 0.64 28.07 -85.08
N LYS A 334 0.26 29.29 -84.66
CA LYS A 334 0.30 30.48 -85.52
C LYS A 334 1.72 30.83 -85.93
N LEU A 335 2.63 30.96 -84.96
CA LEU A 335 4.04 31.25 -85.20
C LEU A 335 4.69 30.19 -86.10
N TYR A 336 4.35 28.91 -85.91
CA TYR A 336 4.82 27.83 -86.76
C TYR A 336 4.34 27.98 -88.21
N SER A 337 3.07 28.34 -88.42
CA SER A 337 2.54 28.56 -89.77
C SER A 337 3.19 29.75 -90.49
N GLU A 338 3.47 30.83 -89.76
CA GLU A 338 4.16 32.02 -90.28
C GLU A 338 5.62 31.70 -90.61
N ALA A 339 6.33 31.00 -89.70
CA ALA A 339 7.68 30.53 -89.93
C ALA A 339 7.73 29.63 -91.17
N HIS A 340 6.87 28.61 -91.26
CA HIS A 340 6.83 27.69 -92.40
C HIS A 340 6.63 28.42 -93.75
N ALA A 341 5.78 29.43 -93.79
CA ALA A 341 5.59 30.27 -94.98
C ALA A 341 6.89 31.01 -95.36
N ILE A 342 7.57 31.63 -94.40
CA ILE A 342 8.86 32.33 -94.63
C ILE A 342 9.95 31.35 -95.10
N THR A 343 10.05 30.19 -94.46
CA THR A 343 11.04 29.16 -94.79
C THR A 343 10.82 28.60 -96.20
N SER A 344 9.57 28.45 -96.64
CA SER A 344 9.26 27.98 -98.00
C SER A 344 9.74 28.97 -99.08
N VAL A 345 9.60 30.27 -98.83
CA VAL A 345 10.08 31.34 -99.73
C VAL A 345 11.60 31.36 -99.75
N LEU A 346 12.26 31.29 -98.58
CA LEU A 346 13.72 31.26 -98.50
C LEU A 346 14.32 30.00 -99.14
N LYS A 347 13.71 28.83 -98.95
CA LYS A 347 14.17 27.57 -99.57
C LYS A 347 14.18 27.67 -101.09
N SER A 348 13.14 28.28 -101.68
CA SER A 348 13.10 28.54 -103.13
C SER A 348 14.20 29.50 -103.61
N HIS A 349 14.66 30.42 -102.75
CA HIS A 349 15.74 31.35 -103.05
C HIS A 349 17.13 30.68 -102.99
N TYR A 350 17.40 29.85 -101.98
CA TYR A 350 18.70 29.20 -101.80
C TYR A 350 18.92 27.99 -102.73
N GLU A 351 17.86 27.27 -103.14
CA GLU A 351 17.96 26.21 -104.17
C GLU A 351 18.52 26.75 -105.51
N THR A 352 18.39 28.06 -105.77
CA THR A 352 18.97 28.74 -106.94
C THR A 352 20.45 29.12 -106.78
N ILE A 353 20.98 29.27 -105.56
CA ILE A 353 22.31 29.87 -105.28
C ILE A 353 23.39 28.81 -104.99
N LEU A 354 23.00 27.66 -104.45
CA LEU A 354 23.92 26.60 -104.00
C LEU A 354 24.82 25.94 -105.08
N PRO A 355 24.50 25.88 -106.39
CA PRO A 355 25.37 25.22 -107.37
C PRO A 355 26.73 25.90 -107.64
N GLU A 356 26.96 27.15 -107.20
CA GLU A 356 28.21 27.90 -107.48
C GLU A 356 29.32 27.76 -106.42
N LEU A 357 29.09 27.06 -105.29
CA LEU A 357 30.04 26.92 -104.17
C LEU A 357 30.27 25.43 -103.82
N SER A 358 31.16 24.73 -104.53
CA SER A 358 31.34 23.27 -104.39
C SER A 358 32.29 22.82 -103.26
N ASP A 359 31.90 21.75 -102.56
CA ASP A 359 32.54 21.14 -101.38
C ASP A 359 33.99 20.65 -101.58
N MET A 360 34.37 20.24 -102.80
CA MET A 360 35.68 19.61 -103.03
C MET A 360 36.86 20.54 -102.69
N ARG A 361 36.69 21.86 -102.80
CA ARG A 361 37.77 22.83 -102.56
C ARG A 361 38.01 23.10 -101.07
N ILE A 362 37.00 22.86 -100.23
CA ILE A 362 37.03 23.16 -98.78
C ILE A 362 37.57 21.95 -98.00
N GLU A 363 37.26 20.73 -98.44
CA GLU A 363 37.73 19.48 -97.84
C GLU A 363 39.27 19.34 -97.91
N GLU A 364 39.89 19.74 -99.04
CA GLU A 364 41.36 19.71 -99.23
C GLU A 364 42.11 20.67 -98.30
N LEU A 365 41.55 21.85 -98.02
CA LEU A 365 42.16 22.85 -97.14
C LEU A 365 41.97 22.51 -95.65
N ARG A 366 40.80 21.97 -95.27
CA ARG A 366 40.49 21.58 -93.88
C ARG A 366 41.24 20.34 -93.41
N THR A 367 41.41 19.34 -94.27
CA THR A 367 42.19 18.13 -93.92
C THR A 367 43.66 18.45 -93.62
N ARG A 368 44.21 19.51 -94.24
CA ARG A 368 45.55 20.00 -93.98
C ARG A 368 45.65 20.82 -92.68
N ALA A 369 44.66 21.67 -92.38
CA ALA A 369 44.60 22.44 -91.14
C ALA A 369 44.32 21.58 -89.89
N ASN A 370 43.44 20.59 -89.98
CA ASN A 370 43.08 19.72 -88.84
C ASN A 370 44.24 18.83 -88.37
N LYS A 371 45.08 18.35 -89.29
CA LYS A 371 46.27 17.58 -88.92
C LYS A 371 47.28 18.41 -88.10
N LEU A 372 47.36 19.72 -88.34
CA LEU A 372 48.22 20.64 -87.60
C LEU A 372 47.61 21.06 -86.25
N ASN A 373 46.27 21.23 -86.18
CA ASN A 373 45.57 21.71 -84.98
C ASN A 373 45.45 20.66 -83.86
N ILE A 374 45.28 19.38 -84.23
CA ILE A 374 45.20 18.26 -83.26
C ILE A 374 46.51 18.17 -82.45
N ILE A 375 47.65 18.33 -83.14
CA ILE A 375 48.96 18.30 -82.51
C ILE A 375 49.17 19.53 -81.61
N LEU A 376 48.72 20.73 -82.01
CA LEU A 376 48.89 21.97 -81.24
C LEU A 376 48.04 22.07 -79.96
N ASN A 377 46.76 21.66 -80.01
CA ASN A 377 45.84 21.75 -78.86
C ASN A 377 46.15 20.76 -77.74
N GLU A 378 46.67 19.58 -78.09
CA GLU A 378 47.13 18.60 -77.09
C GLU A 378 48.37 19.12 -76.34
N LEU A 379 49.24 19.87 -77.00
CA LEU A 379 50.48 20.40 -76.40
C LEU A 379 50.24 21.64 -75.51
N GLU A 380 49.29 22.51 -75.86
CA GLU A 380 49.04 23.79 -75.18
C GLU A 380 48.41 23.59 -73.78
N ARG A 381 47.65 22.50 -73.56
CA ARG A 381 47.02 22.17 -72.26
C ARG A 381 47.99 21.60 -71.22
N VAL A 382 49.01 20.86 -71.67
CA VAL A 382 49.94 20.14 -70.78
C VAL A 382 51.29 20.84 -70.60
N ALA A 383 51.62 21.80 -71.48
CA ALA A 383 52.84 22.61 -71.38
C ALA A 383 53.04 23.35 -70.03
N PRO A 384 52.02 23.92 -69.37
CA PRO A 384 52.19 24.62 -68.08
C PRO A 384 52.45 23.65 -66.92
N VAL A 385 51.75 22.51 -66.88
CA VAL A 385 51.83 21.50 -65.82
C VAL A 385 53.16 20.73 -65.90
N PHE A 386 53.61 20.39 -67.12
CA PHE A 386 54.90 19.76 -67.33
C PHE A 386 56.08 20.67 -66.97
N ARG A 387 55.99 21.99 -67.25
CA ARG A 387 57.01 22.97 -66.86
C ARG A 387 57.14 23.14 -65.34
N LYS A 388 56.06 22.91 -64.56
CA LYS A 388 56.02 23.07 -63.09
C LYS A 388 56.59 21.87 -62.32
N TYR A 389 56.38 20.63 -62.79
CA TYR A 389 56.78 19.40 -62.07
C TYR A 389 57.89 18.57 -62.74
N GLN A 390 58.23 18.86 -64.01
CA GLN A 390 59.37 18.35 -64.78
C GLN A 390 59.49 16.82 -64.98
N SER A 391 58.73 16.00 -64.24
CA SER A 391 58.83 14.54 -64.22
C SER A 391 57.46 13.90 -63.95
N VAL A 392 57.14 12.83 -64.68
CA VAL A 392 55.87 12.12 -64.55
C VAL A 392 55.73 11.39 -63.20
N LYS A 393 56.84 10.87 -62.65
CA LYS A 393 56.85 10.25 -61.30
C LYS A 393 56.53 11.24 -60.18
N ALA A 394 56.85 12.52 -60.35
CA ALA A 394 56.57 13.55 -59.35
C ALA A 394 55.08 13.94 -59.32
N LEU A 395 54.40 13.86 -60.47
CA LEU A 395 52.97 14.16 -60.61
C LEU A 395 52.09 13.09 -59.93
N GLU A 396 52.41 11.81 -60.13
CA GLU A 396 51.65 10.69 -59.51
C GLU A 396 51.76 10.69 -57.99
N GLN A 397 52.96 10.95 -57.46
CA GLN A 397 53.20 11.04 -56.01
C GLN A 397 52.46 12.21 -55.34
N GLN A 398 52.20 13.30 -56.07
CA GLN A 398 51.49 14.45 -55.53
C GLN A 398 49.97 14.22 -55.50
N LEU A 399 49.42 13.51 -56.50
CA LEU A 399 48.01 13.16 -56.58
C LEU A 399 47.59 12.16 -55.48
N GLU A 400 48.43 11.16 -55.19
CA GLU A 400 48.18 10.22 -54.09
C GLU A 400 48.18 10.92 -52.72
N LYS A 401 49.10 11.88 -52.52
CA LYS A 401 49.16 12.70 -51.30
C LYS A 401 47.90 13.57 -51.14
N GLN A 402 47.40 14.17 -52.21
CA GLN A 402 46.19 15.02 -52.20
C GLN A 402 44.93 14.22 -51.83
N ASN A 403 44.77 13.01 -52.38
CA ASN A 403 43.63 12.14 -52.08
C ASN A 403 43.65 11.61 -50.64
N ALA A 404 44.84 11.27 -50.12
CA ALA A 404 44.99 10.82 -48.73
C ALA A 404 44.65 11.94 -47.72
N ILE A 405 45.02 13.19 -47.99
CA ILE A 405 44.76 14.34 -47.12
C ILE A 405 43.27 14.75 -47.15
N SER A 406 42.63 14.72 -48.32
CA SER A 406 41.19 14.95 -48.50
C SER A 406 40.32 14.01 -47.64
N ALA A 407 40.64 12.72 -47.62
CA ALA A 407 39.92 11.73 -46.81
C ALA A 407 40.11 11.95 -45.30
N ARG A 408 41.28 12.43 -44.87
CA ARG A 408 41.55 12.78 -43.46
C ARG A 408 40.82 14.07 -43.03
N LYS A 409 40.69 15.05 -43.93
CA LYS A 409 39.97 16.31 -43.68
C LYS A 409 38.48 16.09 -43.37
N LYS A 410 37.79 15.22 -44.11
CA LYS A 410 36.39 14.85 -43.85
C LYS A 410 36.18 14.19 -42.47
N LYS A 411 37.14 13.37 -42.03
CA LYS A 411 37.11 12.75 -40.69
C LYS A 411 37.28 13.79 -39.57
N LEU A 412 38.12 14.80 -39.80
CA LEU A 412 38.37 15.89 -38.86
C LEU A 412 37.16 16.86 -38.75
N GLU A 413 36.47 17.14 -39.85
CA GLU A 413 35.25 17.94 -39.85
C GLU A 413 34.10 17.25 -39.10
N ALA A 414 33.93 15.93 -39.26
CA ALA A 414 32.94 15.15 -38.52
C ALA A 414 33.19 15.17 -36.99
N LEU A 415 34.46 15.14 -36.57
CA LEU A 415 34.86 15.23 -35.16
C LEU A 415 34.61 16.63 -34.56
N ARG A 416 34.87 17.69 -35.34
CA ARG A 416 34.59 19.10 -34.93
C ARG A 416 33.10 19.43 -34.86
N GLY A 417 32.26 18.69 -35.57
CA GLY A 417 30.81 18.87 -35.57
C GLY A 417 30.08 18.42 -34.30
N ILE A 418 30.80 17.83 -33.35
CA ILE A 418 30.23 17.33 -32.09
C ILE A 418 29.96 18.50 -31.13
N SER A 419 28.81 18.48 -30.45
CA SER A 419 28.41 19.55 -29.53
C SER A 419 29.31 19.65 -28.29
N SER A 420 29.95 18.55 -27.91
CA SER A 420 30.87 18.43 -26.77
C SER A 420 32.36 18.48 -27.18
N PHE A 421 32.73 19.12 -28.29
CA PHE A 421 34.11 19.13 -28.79
C PHE A 421 35.15 19.66 -27.76
N ASP A 422 34.79 20.69 -26.98
CA ASP A 422 35.67 21.23 -25.92
C ASP A 422 35.94 20.22 -24.79
N LEU A 423 35.00 19.30 -24.53
CA LEU A 423 35.17 18.20 -23.59
C LEU A 423 36.05 17.10 -24.17
N PHE A 424 35.91 16.82 -25.47
CA PHE A 424 36.78 15.91 -26.21
C PHE A 424 38.25 16.36 -26.12
N GLU A 425 38.56 17.65 -26.37
CA GLU A 425 39.95 18.15 -26.34
C GLU A 425 40.64 17.96 -24.97
N LYS A 426 39.87 18.03 -23.88
CA LYS A 426 40.36 17.87 -22.50
C LYS A 426 40.39 16.42 -22.02
N SER A 427 39.72 15.52 -22.75
CA SER A 427 39.55 14.12 -22.37
C SER A 427 40.77 13.25 -22.75
N GLU A 428 40.80 12.03 -22.23
CA GLU A 428 41.78 11.03 -22.65
C GLU A 428 41.56 10.53 -24.08
N TRP A 429 40.36 10.74 -24.65
CA TRP A 429 40.06 10.41 -26.04
C TRP A 429 40.93 11.16 -27.04
N ALA A 430 41.41 12.34 -26.68
CA ALA A 430 42.33 13.14 -27.51
C ALA A 430 43.79 12.64 -27.47
N LYS A 431 44.12 11.69 -26.58
CA LYS A 431 45.48 11.16 -26.39
C LYS A 431 45.60 9.72 -26.86
N ASP A 432 44.72 8.82 -26.41
CA ASP A 432 44.83 7.39 -26.66
C ASP A 432 43.45 6.72 -26.67
N TYR A 433 43.07 6.13 -27.80
CA TYR A 433 41.74 5.54 -28.01
C TYR A 433 41.47 4.33 -27.10
N THR A 434 42.44 3.40 -26.96
CA THR A 434 42.20 2.14 -26.24
C THR A 434 42.12 2.38 -24.74
N LYS A 435 43.03 3.21 -24.19
CA LYS A 435 43.01 3.58 -22.77
C LYS A 435 41.78 4.41 -22.40
N ALA A 436 41.39 5.36 -23.26
CA ALA A 436 40.20 6.15 -23.02
C ALA A 436 38.93 5.29 -23.04
N TYR A 437 38.83 4.32 -23.96
CA TYR A 437 37.68 3.42 -24.02
C TYR A 437 37.54 2.57 -22.75
N GLU A 438 38.64 1.97 -22.28
CA GLU A 438 38.65 1.17 -21.04
C GLU A 438 38.34 2.02 -19.79
N HIS A 439 38.98 3.19 -19.67
CA HIS A 439 38.76 4.10 -18.54
C HIS A 439 37.33 4.62 -18.49
N TYR A 440 36.76 5.07 -19.62
CA TYR A 440 35.39 5.57 -19.66
C TYR A 440 34.36 4.46 -19.43
N GLN A 441 34.59 3.23 -19.91
CA GLN A 441 33.71 2.09 -19.61
C GLN A 441 33.71 1.72 -18.12
N GLN A 442 34.89 1.63 -17.51
CA GLN A 442 35.01 1.35 -16.07
C GLN A 442 34.37 2.46 -15.24
N ARG A 443 34.68 3.72 -15.56
CA ARG A 443 34.16 4.88 -14.82
C ARG A 443 32.65 5.04 -14.96
N LEU A 444 32.07 4.78 -16.14
CA LEU A 444 30.61 4.80 -16.35
C LEU A 444 29.88 3.64 -15.66
N ALA A 445 30.56 2.53 -15.36
CA ALA A 445 30.01 1.44 -14.56
C ALA A 445 30.06 1.75 -13.05
N GLU A 446 31.11 2.45 -12.58
CA GLU A 446 31.30 2.81 -11.17
C GLU A 446 30.45 4.01 -10.73
N LEU A 447 30.33 5.05 -11.57
CA LEU A 447 29.65 6.29 -11.22
C LEU A 447 28.17 6.12 -10.80
N PRO A 448 27.34 5.28 -11.43
CA PRO A 448 25.97 5.01 -10.97
C PRO A 448 25.92 4.43 -9.56
N GLN A 449 26.88 3.57 -9.19
CA GLN A 449 26.95 2.98 -7.86
C GLN A 449 27.38 4.02 -6.82
N ILE A 450 28.37 4.86 -7.17
CA ILE A 450 28.80 5.99 -6.33
C ILE A 450 27.66 7.01 -6.14
N ILE A 451 26.91 7.33 -7.19
CA ILE A 451 25.76 8.23 -7.13
C ILE A 451 24.67 7.65 -6.22
N ALA A 452 24.34 6.37 -6.37
CA ALA A 452 23.35 5.70 -5.52
C ALA A 452 23.78 5.67 -4.04
N ASP A 453 25.05 5.41 -3.77
CA ASP A 453 25.59 5.43 -2.40
C ASP A 453 25.55 6.83 -1.78
N LEU A 454 25.91 7.87 -2.56
CA LEU A 454 25.84 9.26 -2.12
C LEU A 454 24.39 9.74 -1.95
N GLU A 455 23.47 9.35 -2.83
CA GLU A 455 22.03 9.64 -2.73
C GLU A 455 21.43 9.04 -1.46
N ASN A 456 21.72 7.77 -1.17
CA ASN A 456 21.31 7.12 0.07
C ASN A 456 21.84 7.86 1.31
N LEU A 457 23.10 8.31 1.28
CA LEU A 457 23.67 9.10 2.37
C LEU A 457 22.97 10.45 2.54
N VAL A 458 22.69 11.17 1.45
CA VAL A 458 21.95 12.43 1.49
C VAL A 458 20.52 12.22 2.00
N ASP A 459 19.83 11.16 1.57
CA ASP A 459 18.49 10.82 2.04
C ASP A 459 18.47 10.51 3.55
N ILE A 460 19.48 9.83 4.07
CA ILE A 460 19.65 9.59 5.52
C ILE A 460 19.83 10.92 6.28
N TYR A 461 20.52 11.90 5.68
CA TYR A 461 20.72 13.23 6.26
C TYR A 461 19.54 14.20 6.09
N GLU A 462 18.71 14.03 5.04
CA GLU A 462 17.57 14.93 4.72
C GLU A 462 16.23 14.45 5.27
N SER A 463 16.01 13.14 5.30
CA SER A 463 14.74 12.54 5.74
C SER A 463 14.38 12.86 7.19
N GLY A 464 15.33 13.35 8.00
CA GLY A 464 15.06 13.84 9.35
C GLY A 464 14.23 12.83 10.14
N SER A 465 14.44 11.53 9.91
CA SER A 465 13.69 10.52 10.62
C SER A 465 14.12 10.65 12.09
N THR A 466 13.23 11.20 12.91
CA THR A 466 13.45 11.39 14.35
C THR A 466 13.80 10.08 15.08
N ASP A 467 13.72 8.96 14.37
CA ASP A 467 13.81 7.60 14.82
C ASP A 467 15.00 6.85 14.20
N SER A 468 16.08 7.49 13.72
CA SER A 468 17.31 6.79 13.30
C SER A 468 18.35 6.69 14.43
N LEU A 469 19.05 5.55 14.52
CA LEU A 469 20.11 5.31 15.51
C LEU A 469 21.24 6.36 15.42
N LEU A 470 21.58 6.81 14.20
CA LEU A 470 22.57 7.84 13.94
C LEU A 470 22.16 9.18 14.59
N ILE A 471 20.92 9.61 14.36
CA ILE A 471 20.37 10.86 14.94
C ILE A 471 20.28 10.76 16.47
N TRP A 472 19.93 9.60 17.01
CA TRP A 472 19.93 9.36 18.45
C TRP A 472 21.32 9.51 19.06
N ALA A 473 22.35 8.90 18.45
CA ALA A 473 23.73 8.96 18.94
C ALA A 473 24.27 10.40 18.93
N VAL A 474 23.98 11.15 17.86
CA VAL A 474 24.35 12.56 17.72
C VAL A 474 23.67 13.43 18.79
N ASN A 475 22.41 13.12 19.15
CA ASN A 475 21.67 13.83 20.19
C ASN A 475 22.19 13.57 21.62
N GLN A 476 22.92 12.48 21.88
CA GLN A 476 23.49 12.20 23.21
C GLN A 476 24.63 13.15 23.59
N LYS A 477 25.25 13.87 22.63
CA LYS A 477 26.37 14.81 22.82
C LYS A 477 27.54 14.23 23.63
N LYS A 478 27.76 12.91 23.56
CA LYS A 478 28.87 12.22 24.20
C LYS A 478 29.91 11.83 23.14
N PRO A 479 31.22 11.86 23.47
CA PRO A 479 32.24 11.29 22.60
C PRO A 479 32.06 9.76 22.52
N LEU A 480 32.20 9.20 21.32
CA LEU A 480 32.09 7.75 21.07
C LEU A 480 33.50 7.14 20.98
N SER A 481 33.67 5.92 21.50
CA SER A 481 34.91 5.16 21.29
C SER A 481 35.03 4.70 19.83
N LEU A 482 36.24 4.32 19.40
CA LEU A 482 36.48 3.79 18.05
C LEU A 482 35.58 2.56 17.76
N ALA A 483 35.40 1.70 18.76
CA ALA A 483 34.52 0.55 18.69
C ALA A 483 33.03 0.93 18.54
N GLN A 484 32.57 1.88 19.36
CA GLN A 484 31.18 2.37 19.30
C GLN A 484 30.89 3.12 18.00
N GLU A 485 31.86 3.87 17.47
CA GLU A 485 31.75 4.53 16.17
C GLU A 485 31.69 3.52 15.01
N THR A 486 32.50 2.45 15.09
CA THR A 486 32.47 1.35 14.11
C THR A 486 31.11 0.65 14.10
N ALA A 487 30.56 0.35 15.27
CA ALA A 487 29.22 -0.24 15.40
C ALA A 487 28.10 0.70 14.92
N LEU A 488 28.22 2.00 15.20
CA LEU A 488 27.25 3.01 14.76
C LEU A 488 27.21 3.12 13.22
N MET A 489 28.37 3.06 12.56
CA MET A 489 28.47 3.12 11.10
C MET A 489 27.93 1.86 10.43
N HIS A 490 28.08 0.69 11.06
CA HIS A 490 27.48 -0.57 10.58
C HIS A 490 25.95 -0.59 10.73
N PHE A 491 25.41 0.00 11.81
CA PHE A 491 23.98 0.07 12.09
C PHE A 491 23.32 1.40 11.70
N LYS A 492 23.90 2.13 10.75
CA LYS A 492 23.42 3.46 10.30
C LYS A 492 21.95 3.48 9.84
N ASP A 493 21.47 2.35 9.31
CA ASP A 493 20.11 2.20 8.75
C ASP A 493 19.08 1.62 9.75
N VAL A 494 19.46 1.41 11.02
CA VAL A 494 18.59 0.82 12.05
C VAL A 494 17.64 1.87 12.64
N LEU A 495 16.34 1.55 12.64
CA LEU A 495 15.28 2.39 13.17
C LEU A 495 15.09 2.23 14.69
N LEU A 496 14.65 3.27 15.38
CA LEU A 496 14.36 3.32 16.83
C LEU A 496 12.93 2.90 17.17
N LYS A 497 12.07 2.76 16.15
CA LYS A 497 10.69 2.31 16.30
C LYS A 497 10.35 1.30 15.24
N ARG A 498 9.56 0.29 15.62
CA ARG A 498 9.05 -0.71 14.71
C ARG A 498 8.20 -0.05 13.60
N PRO A 499 8.56 -0.20 12.32
CA PRO A 499 7.79 0.38 11.22
C PRO A 499 6.41 -0.30 11.11
N LYS A 500 5.39 0.48 10.71
CA LYS A 500 3.99 0.00 10.60
C LYS A 500 3.79 -0.99 9.43
N LYS A 501 4.69 -1.00 8.45
CA LYS A 501 4.74 -1.94 7.33
C LYS A 501 6.08 -2.68 7.39
N GLY A 502 6.03 -4.01 7.35
CA GLY A 502 7.24 -4.84 7.33
C GLY A 502 7.69 -5.08 5.90
N GLU A 503 8.75 -4.39 5.47
CA GLU A 503 9.42 -4.65 4.20
C GLU A 503 10.69 -5.49 4.45
N PRO A 504 11.08 -6.36 3.51
CA PRO A 504 12.30 -7.17 3.65
C PRO A 504 13.53 -6.28 3.84
N GLY A 505 14.35 -6.59 4.84
CA GLY A 505 15.60 -5.86 5.10
C GLY A 505 15.52 -4.73 6.14
N ILE A 506 14.33 -4.35 6.61
CA ILE A 506 14.22 -3.31 7.65
C ILE A 506 14.64 -3.85 9.02
N LYS A 507 15.60 -3.17 9.66
CA LYS A 507 16.09 -3.46 11.03
C LYS A 507 15.62 -2.36 11.99
N TYR A 508 15.19 -2.73 13.19
CA TYR A 508 14.86 -1.77 14.26
C TYR A 508 15.39 -2.23 15.62
N THR A 509 15.68 -1.29 16.51
CA THR A 509 16.08 -1.51 17.90
C THR A 509 15.18 -0.72 18.84
N GLU A 510 14.79 -1.32 19.95
CA GLU A 510 14.07 -0.66 21.05
C GLU A 510 15.03 -0.09 22.10
N ASP A 511 16.29 -0.55 22.11
CA ASP A 511 17.35 -0.08 23.03
C ASP A 511 18.66 0.24 22.28
N PRO A 512 18.83 1.49 21.84
CA PRO A 512 20.03 2.00 21.18
C PRO A 512 21.32 1.90 22.00
N ARG A 513 21.21 2.01 23.33
CA ARG A 513 22.38 1.98 24.22
C ARG A 513 22.92 0.58 24.34
N ALA A 514 22.03 -0.38 24.61
CA ALA A 514 22.40 -1.78 24.67
C ALA A 514 23.06 -2.25 23.37
N LEU A 515 22.57 -1.81 22.21
CA LEU A 515 23.13 -2.18 20.90
C LEU A 515 24.56 -1.65 20.68
N LEU A 516 24.87 -0.43 21.14
CA LEU A 516 26.21 0.16 20.98
C LEU A 516 27.18 -0.23 22.11
N ASP A 517 26.68 -0.73 23.24
CA ASP A 517 27.53 -1.18 24.35
C ASP A 517 27.83 -2.70 24.29
N SER A 518 27.12 -3.44 23.45
CA SER A 518 27.28 -4.89 23.27
C SER A 518 28.29 -5.21 22.15
N ILE A 519 29.54 -4.81 22.40
CA ILE A 519 30.67 -4.92 21.47
C ILE A 519 31.84 -5.63 22.15
N GLU A 520 32.45 -6.59 21.46
CA GLU A 520 33.71 -7.23 21.85
C GLU A 520 34.83 -6.74 20.91
N GLU A 521 35.83 -6.04 21.43
CA GLU A 521 36.93 -5.48 20.62
C GLU A 521 37.96 -6.55 20.21
N ASP A 522 38.38 -6.53 18.95
CA ASP A 522 39.44 -7.38 18.40
C ASP A 522 40.54 -6.49 17.76
N LYS A 523 41.65 -7.10 17.29
CA LYS A 523 42.82 -6.37 16.77
C LYS A 523 42.55 -5.57 15.50
N GLU A 524 41.66 -6.06 14.63
CA GLU A 524 41.38 -5.47 13.31
C GLU A 524 39.94 -4.95 13.18
N GLY A 525 39.14 -5.09 14.23
CA GLY A 525 37.73 -4.70 14.21
C GLY A 525 37.01 -4.99 15.52
N VAL A 526 35.69 -5.07 15.42
CA VAL A 526 34.79 -5.32 16.55
C VAL A 526 33.82 -6.45 16.22
N TRP A 527 33.53 -7.27 17.22
CA TRP A 527 32.47 -8.27 17.17
C TRP A 527 31.20 -7.70 17.79
N LEU A 528 30.14 -7.59 17.00
CA LEU A 528 28.83 -7.11 17.41
C LEU A 528 28.02 -8.25 18.01
N VAL A 529 27.49 -8.06 19.22
CA VAL A 529 26.77 -9.06 20.01
C VAL A 529 25.27 -8.90 19.78
N LEU A 530 24.72 -9.62 18.79
CA LEU A 530 23.29 -9.58 18.44
C LEU A 530 22.57 -10.83 19.00
N GLY A 531 22.43 -10.89 20.33
CA GLY A 531 21.92 -12.08 21.01
C GLY A 531 22.92 -13.24 20.93
N GLU A 532 22.53 -14.36 20.30
CA GLU A 532 23.43 -15.49 20.04
C GLU A 532 24.30 -15.30 18.79
N LEU A 533 23.99 -14.32 17.94
CA LEU A 533 24.78 -14.00 16.75
C LEU A 533 25.98 -13.11 17.13
N ARG A 534 27.14 -13.40 16.52
CA ARG A 534 28.34 -12.56 16.56
C ARG A 534 28.71 -12.18 15.13
N GLU A 535 28.76 -10.89 14.83
CA GLU A 535 29.11 -10.37 13.50
C GLU A 535 30.39 -9.54 13.60
N PHE A 536 31.41 -9.86 12.79
CA PHE A 536 32.66 -9.13 12.77
C PHE A 536 32.58 -7.92 11.84
N VAL A 537 33.04 -6.76 12.30
CA VAL A 537 33.10 -5.52 11.54
C VAL A 537 34.48 -4.88 11.69
N PRO A 538 35.20 -4.59 10.59
CA PRO A 538 36.51 -3.95 10.65
C PRO A 538 36.40 -2.51 11.17
N TYR A 539 37.46 -2.02 11.84
CA TYR A 539 37.48 -0.64 12.33
C TYR A 539 37.33 0.39 11.21
N VAL A 540 36.63 1.49 11.50
CA VAL A 540 36.57 2.64 10.59
C VAL A 540 37.95 3.29 10.43
N GLU A 541 38.29 3.67 9.20
CA GLU A 541 39.62 4.21 8.86
C GLU A 541 39.95 5.54 9.56
N LYS A 542 38.93 6.32 9.94
CA LYS A 542 39.09 7.61 10.65
C LYS A 542 37.99 7.78 11.69
N GLN A 543 38.39 7.91 12.97
CA GLN A 543 37.50 8.22 14.08
C GLN A 543 37.08 9.71 14.03
N LYS A 544 35.80 9.97 13.85
CA LYS A 544 35.21 11.32 13.68
C LYS A 544 34.49 11.80 14.95
N PHE A 545 34.02 10.91 15.83
CA PHE A 545 33.17 11.27 16.98
C PHE A 545 33.93 11.35 18.32
N SER A 546 35.20 11.75 18.30
CA SER A 546 36.07 11.82 19.48
C SER A 546 35.85 13.05 20.38
N ASN A 547 35.16 14.10 19.92
CA ASN A 547 35.03 15.38 20.66
C ASN A 547 33.60 15.97 20.63
N ALA A 548 33.00 16.20 21.80
CA ALA A 548 31.58 16.55 21.96
C ALA A 548 31.16 17.93 21.40
N LYS A 549 32.12 18.84 21.17
CA LYS A 549 31.85 20.21 20.66
C LYS A 549 31.82 20.31 19.12
N SER A 550 32.36 19.34 18.38
CA SER A 550 32.48 19.37 16.91
C SER A 550 31.40 18.59 16.18
N LEU A 551 30.53 17.84 16.86
CA LEU A 551 29.59 16.90 16.24
C LEU A 551 28.61 17.56 15.24
N LYS A 552 27.98 18.68 15.57
CA LYS A 552 27.07 19.37 14.63
C LYS A 552 27.79 19.99 13.44
N ALA A 553 28.93 20.64 13.69
CA ALA A 553 29.71 21.26 12.63
C ALA A 553 30.37 20.23 11.70
N ALA A 554 30.75 19.06 12.21
CA ALA A 554 31.28 17.96 11.41
C ALA A 554 30.19 17.34 10.50
N ILE A 555 28.97 17.18 11.02
CA ILE A 555 27.84 16.65 10.24
C ILE A 555 27.38 17.63 9.16
N ASP A 556 27.27 18.92 9.47
CA ASP A 556 26.85 19.93 8.49
C ASP A 556 27.93 20.13 7.41
N LYS A 557 29.22 20.04 7.78
CA LYS A 557 30.33 20.09 6.82
C LYS A 557 30.38 18.85 5.92
N ASP A 558 30.21 17.66 6.49
CA ASP A 558 30.16 16.40 5.72
C ASP A 558 28.91 16.38 4.82
N LYS A 559 27.78 16.95 5.23
CA LYS A 559 26.57 17.07 4.40
C LYS A 559 26.80 17.91 3.15
N GLU A 560 27.39 19.09 3.29
CA GLU A 560 27.69 19.96 2.15
C GLU A 560 28.80 19.35 1.27
N GLU A 561 29.77 18.66 1.85
CA GLU A 561 30.80 17.95 1.10
C GLU A 561 30.25 16.75 0.32
N ILE A 562 29.34 15.96 0.91
CA ILE A 562 28.65 14.84 0.24
C ILE A 562 27.75 15.37 -0.88
N ARG A 563 27.02 16.47 -0.67
CA ARG A 563 26.21 17.11 -1.72
C ARG A 563 27.05 17.61 -2.88
N ARG A 564 28.17 18.28 -2.58
CA ARG A 564 29.10 18.74 -3.62
C ARG A 564 29.66 17.54 -4.40
N ASN A 565 30.08 16.48 -3.71
CA ASN A 565 30.59 15.28 -4.37
C ASN A 565 29.51 14.56 -5.20
N LEU A 566 28.23 14.60 -4.78
CA LEU A 566 27.10 14.06 -5.53
C LEU A 566 26.81 14.89 -6.78
N GLU A 567 26.82 16.22 -6.69
CA GLU A 567 26.68 17.12 -7.83
C GLU A 567 27.85 16.98 -8.81
N GLU A 568 29.08 16.88 -8.30
CA GLU A 568 30.29 16.60 -9.09
C GLU A 568 30.19 15.25 -9.81
N ALA A 569 29.79 14.18 -9.12
CA ALA A 569 29.63 12.85 -9.71
C ALA A 569 28.50 12.79 -10.76
N ARG A 570 27.37 13.48 -10.54
CA ARG A 570 26.27 13.59 -11.52
C ARG A 570 26.69 14.38 -12.75
N SER A 571 27.38 15.51 -12.55
CA SER A 571 27.97 16.32 -13.62
C SER A 571 28.97 15.51 -14.45
N GLU A 572 29.88 14.79 -13.78
CA GLU A 572 30.86 13.90 -14.42
C GLU A 572 30.15 12.84 -15.25
N PHE A 573 29.17 12.13 -14.67
CA PHE A 573 28.39 11.09 -15.35
C PHE A 573 27.63 11.62 -16.58
N GLU A 574 26.97 12.77 -16.46
CA GLU A 574 26.22 13.38 -17.57
C GLU A 574 27.16 13.82 -18.70
N SER A 575 28.28 14.46 -18.36
CA SER A 575 29.27 14.88 -19.35
C SER A 575 29.94 13.70 -20.06
N MET A 576 30.29 12.63 -19.33
CA MET A 576 30.94 11.44 -19.89
C MET A 576 29.97 10.63 -20.75
N SER A 577 28.72 10.49 -20.28
CA SER A 577 27.67 9.78 -21.03
C SER A 577 27.31 10.50 -22.33
N ARG A 578 27.21 11.84 -22.29
CA ARG A 578 26.95 12.65 -23.48
C ARG A 578 28.09 12.56 -24.49
N LEU A 579 29.33 12.69 -24.02
CA LEU A 579 30.52 12.56 -24.87
C LEU A 579 30.61 11.16 -25.50
N MET A 580 30.37 10.09 -24.74
CA MET A 580 30.41 8.72 -25.25
C MET A 580 29.31 8.47 -26.30
N ARG A 581 28.10 8.99 -26.09
CA ARG A 581 27.01 8.88 -27.07
C ARG A 581 27.35 9.58 -28.38
N GLU A 582 27.82 10.82 -28.30
CA GLU A 582 28.18 11.61 -29.48
C GLU A 582 29.38 10.99 -30.24
N LEU A 583 30.38 10.47 -29.54
CA LEU A 583 31.51 9.73 -30.14
C LEU A 583 31.07 8.39 -30.77
N SER A 584 30.08 7.72 -30.20
CA SER A 584 29.50 6.50 -30.79
C SER A 584 28.69 6.82 -32.05
N GLU A 585 27.94 7.91 -32.08
CA GLU A 585 27.13 8.32 -33.24
C GLU A 585 27.98 8.65 -34.47
N ILE A 586 29.16 9.25 -34.26
CA ILE A 586 30.11 9.54 -35.36
C ILE A 586 31.02 8.35 -35.73
N GLY A 587 30.92 7.22 -35.01
CA GLY A 587 31.77 6.06 -35.23
C GLY A 587 33.25 6.33 -34.97
N PHE A 588 33.56 7.02 -33.85
CA PHE A 588 34.92 7.41 -33.50
C PHE A 588 35.86 6.19 -33.47
N ASN A 589 37.03 6.31 -34.11
CA ASN A 589 38.03 5.25 -34.22
C ASN A 589 39.45 5.82 -34.18
N SER A 590 40.46 4.93 -34.10
CA SER A 590 41.88 5.30 -34.12
C SER A 590 42.25 6.20 -35.31
N GLY A 591 41.62 6.02 -36.47
CA GLY A 591 41.84 6.83 -37.65
C GLY A 591 41.28 8.27 -37.56
N MET A 592 40.29 8.53 -36.72
CA MET A 592 39.84 9.91 -36.41
C MET A 592 40.76 10.59 -35.38
N LEU A 593 41.30 9.81 -34.44
CA LEU A 593 42.31 10.30 -33.50
C LEU A 593 43.61 10.70 -34.22
N GLU A 594 44.09 9.89 -35.18
CA GLU A 594 45.24 10.22 -36.02
C GLU A 594 45.02 11.48 -36.88
N ALA A 595 43.79 11.69 -37.38
CA ALA A 595 43.44 12.90 -38.11
C ALA A 595 43.46 14.13 -37.19
N TYR A 596 43.03 13.99 -35.93
CA TYR A 596 43.07 15.06 -34.94
C TYR A 596 44.49 15.40 -34.49
N THR A 597 45.37 14.42 -34.29
CA THR A 597 46.78 14.67 -33.92
C THR A 597 47.59 15.31 -35.04
N THR A 598 47.25 15.02 -36.30
CA THR A 598 47.88 15.62 -37.51
C THR A 598 47.14 16.85 -38.05
N ARG A 599 46.24 17.46 -37.26
CA ARG A 599 45.38 18.59 -37.68
C ARG A 599 46.13 19.77 -38.30
N ALA A 600 47.30 20.10 -37.76
CA ALA A 600 48.12 21.20 -38.26
C ALA A 600 48.65 20.96 -39.68
N GLU A 601 48.96 19.70 -40.03
CA GLU A 601 49.46 19.32 -41.35
C GLU A 601 48.34 19.24 -42.41
N ILE A 602 47.13 18.86 -41.99
CA ILE A 602 45.95 18.75 -42.86
C ILE A 602 45.40 20.14 -43.21
N GLU A 603 45.43 21.08 -42.27
CA GLU A 603 44.91 22.44 -42.46
C GLU A 603 45.85 23.33 -43.29
N SER A 604 47.16 23.05 -43.30
CA SER A 604 48.15 23.79 -44.09
C SER A 604 48.32 23.31 -45.53
N PHE A 605 47.61 22.26 -45.96
CA PHE A 605 47.79 21.67 -47.29
C PHE A 605 46.93 22.37 -48.34
N GLU A 606 47.57 23.10 -49.25
CA GLU A 606 46.93 23.70 -50.43
C GLU A 606 46.74 22.65 -51.54
N VAL A 607 45.50 22.53 -52.02
CA VAL A 607 45.08 21.58 -53.07
C VAL A 607 45.35 22.20 -54.44
N ASP A 608 46.05 21.48 -55.33
CA ASP A 608 46.27 21.92 -56.71
C ASP A 608 45.11 21.41 -57.58
N GLU A 609 44.24 22.32 -58.04
CA GLU A 609 43.03 22.00 -58.82
C GLU A 609 43.33 21.56 -60.26
N ASP A 610 44.54 21.84 -60.76
CA ASP A 610 44.94 21.54 -62.15
C ASP A 610 45.50 20.11 -62.31
N LEU A 611 45.64 19.35 -61.22
CA LEU A 611 46.26 18.03 -61.20
C LEU A 611 45.18 16.92 -61.19
N SER A 612 45.06 16.16 -62.29
CA SER A 612 44.16 15.00 -62.38
C SER A 612 44.81 13.83 -63.11
N GLN A 613 44.33 12.61 -62.85
CA GLN A 613 44.92 11.38 -63.39
C GLN A 613 44.94 11.35 -64.93
N ALA A 614 43.96 11.99 -65.58
CA ALA A 614 43.89 12.12 -67.03
C ALA A 614 44.97 13.06 -67.62
N VAL A 615 45.42 14.07 -66.86
CA VAL A 615 46.44 15.04 -67.31
C VAL A 615 47.84 14.40 -67.33
N ILE A 616 48.09 13.43 -66.45
CA ILE A 616 49.38 12.72 -66.35
C ILE A 616 49.61 11.79 -67.55
N GLU A 617 48.56 11.07 -68.00
CA GLU A 617 48.61 10.18 -69.16
C GLU A 617 48.84 10.93 -70.48
N LEU A 618 48.29 12.15 -70.61
CA LEU A 618 48.44 13.02 -71.78
C LEU A 618 49.89 13.53 -71.96
N ILE A 619 50.63 13.75 -70.87
CA ILE A 619 52.03 14.21 -70.90
C ILE A 619 52.97 13.10 -71.39
N GLN A 620 52.74 11.85 -70.97
CA GLN A 620 53.58 10.70 -71.35
C GLN A 620 53.59 10.43 -72.85
N ASN A 621 52.48 10.71 -73.54
CA ASN A 621 52.29 10.33 -74.94
C ASN A 621 52.83 11.36 -75.97
N ASN A 622 53.22 12.58 -75.56
CA ASN A 622 53.46 13.71 -76.47
C ASN A 622 54.81 14.46 -76.27
N LEU A 623 55.83 13.81 -75.69
CA LEU A 623 57.12 14.41 -75.29
C LEU A 623 57.96 15.02 -76.43
N GLU A 624 57.98 14.43 -77.64
CA GLU A 624 58.81 14.91 -78.76
C GLU A 624 58.26 16.17 -79.45
N ASN A 625 56.94 16.38 -79.43
CA ASN A 625 56.27 17.49 -80.11
C ASN A 625 56.32 18.81 -79.31
N LEU A 626 56.62 18.75 -78.00
CA LEU A 626 56.73 19.92 -77.12
C LEU A 626 57.94 20.83 -77.44
N GLU A 627 59.00 20.29 -78.06
CA GLU A 627 60.21 21.05 -78.40
C GLU A 627 60.08 21.87 -79.71
N GLN A 628 59.08 21.59 -80.57
CA GLN A 628 58.91 22.22 -81.89
C GLN A 628 57.67 23.13 -82.00
N TYR A 629 57.05 23.43 -80.86
CA TYR A 629 55.74 24.06 -80.72
C TYR A 629 55.57 25.40 -81.49
N ASP A 630 56.56 26.29 -81.45
CA ASP A 630 56.43 27.65 -82.02
C ASP A 630 56.38 27.67 -83.57
N LYS A 631 56.98 26.68 -84.25
CA LYS A 631 56.99 26.61 -85.73
C LYS A 631 55.71 26.04 -86.31
N LEU A 632 55.08 25.09 -85.62
CA LEU A 632 53.81 24.50 -86.03
C LEU A 632 52.65 25.50 -85.92
N LYS A 633 52.73 26.44 -84.96
CA LYS A 633 51.71 27.45 -84.70
C LYS A 633 51.55 28.46 -85.84
N GLU A 634 52.65 28.90 -86.46
CA GLU A 634 52.60 29.86 -87.58
C GLU A 634 52.07 29.27 -88.89
N GLU A 635 52.32 27.99 -89.16
CA GLU A 635 51.84 27.30 -90.36
C GLU A 635 50.34 26.97 -90.29
N TYR A 636 49.85 26.65 -89.07
CA TYR A 636 48.42 26.46 -88.81
C TYR A 636 47.60 27.73 -89.08
N VAL A 637 48.02 28.90 -88.58
CA VAL A 637 47.24 30.15 -88.69
C VAL A 637 46.98 30.51 -90.16
N ARG A 638 47.99 30.36 -91.03
CA ARG A 638 47.90 30.75 -92.43
C ARG A 638 46.94 29.87 -93.26
N VAL A 639 47.00 28.55 -93.07
CA VAL A 639 46.13 27.60 -93.80
C VAL A 639 44.71 27.62 -93.24
N ASN A 640 44.57 27.87 -91.93
CA ASN A 640 43.29 27.95 -91.26
C ASN A 640 42.49 29.19 -91.71
N ASP A 641 43.10 30.37 -91.83
CA ASP A 641 42.34 31.59 -92.18
C ASP A 641 41.72 31.55 -93.60
N GLU A 642 42.41 30.92 -94.55
CA GLU A 642 41.94 30.80 -95.94
C GLU A 642 40.83 29.73 -96.07
N ALA A 643 40.96 28.61 -95.34
CA ALA A 643 39.90 27.62 -95.19
C ALA A 643 38.70 28.21 -94.43
N VAL A 644 38.95 29.01 -93.40
CA VAL A 644 37.92 29.66 -92.59
C VAL A 644 37.15 30.66 -93.42
N LEU A 645 37.73 31.47 -94.30
CA LEU A 645 36.94 32.47 -95.04
C LEU A 645 35.93 31.84 -96.02
N ILE A 646 36.36 30.83 -96.77
CA ILE A 646 35.54 30.14 -97.77
C ILE A 646 34.54 29.23 -97.05
N ALA A 647 35.02 28.45 -96.08
CA ALA A 647 34.15 27.64 -95.28
C ALA A 647 33.21 28.47 -94.42
N LYS A 648 33.56 29.70 -94.00
CA LYS A 648 32.67 30.59 -93.23
C LYS A 648 31.52 31.07 -94.07
N ARG A 649 31.69 31.40 -95.35
CA ARG A 649 30.56 31.73 -96.24
C ARG A 649 29.69 30.52 -96.56
N GLN A 650 30.31 29.36 -96.77
CA GLN A 650 29.59 28.12 -97.02
C GLN A 650 28.87 27.63 -95.76
N THR A 651 29.53 27.65 -94.60
CA THR A 651 28.93 27.34 -93.30
C THR A 651 27.97 28.42 -92.89
N GLU A 652 28.13 29.71 -93.17
CA GLU A 652 27.10 30.71 -92.85
C GLU A 652 25.83 30.38 -93.63
N SER A 653 25.94 30.04 -94.91
CA SER A 653 24.80 29.64 -95.74
C SER A 653 24.23 28.27 -95.34
N HIS A 654 25.07 27.27 -95.04
CA HIS A 654 24.63 25.96 -94.55
C HIS A 654 24.14 25.99 -93.11
N ILE A 655 24.70 26.81 -92.22
CA ILE A 655 24.26 27.02 -90.84
C ILE A 655 22.97 27.80 -90.87
N GLU A 656 22.77 28.78 -91.74
CA GLU A 656 21.46 29.43 -91.92
C GLU A 656 20.42 28.41 -92.40
N LEU A 657 20.76 27.54 -93.34
CA LEU A 657 19.85 26.51 -93.86
C LEU A 657 19.60 25.37 -92.85
N GLU A 658 20.64 24.87 -92.16
CA GLU A 658 20.56 23.86 -91.11
C GLU A 658 19.89 24.42 -89.86
N ASN A 659 20.19 25.66 -89.44
CA ASN A 659 19.46 26.30 -88.35
C ASN A 659 18.00 26.48 -88.73
N MET A 660 17.67 26.85 -89.97
CA MET A 660 16.26 26.87 -90.41
C MET A 660 15.61 25.49 -90.36
N ILE A 661 16.28 24.45 -90.86
CA ILE A 661 15.75 23.07 -90.85
C ILE A 661 15.62 22.56 -89.40
N ARG A 662 16.61 22.87 -88.55
CA ARG A 662 16.63 22.51 -87.14
C ARG A 662 15.59 23.27 -86.35
N ASP A 663 15.39 24.55 -86.62
CA ASP A 663 14.34 25.35 -86.02
C ASP A 663 12.98 24.82 -86.46
N MET A 664 12.79 24.45 -87.75
CA MET A 664 11.57 23.77 -88.20
C MET A 664 11.36 22.43 -87.50
N GLN A 665 12.37 21.56 -87.43
CA GLN A 665 12.29 20.28 -86.73
C GLN A 665 12.06 20.47 -85.23
N ARG A 666 12.63 21.51 -84.61
CA ARG A 666 12.42 21.86 -83.22
C ARG A 666 11.00 22.33 -83.00
N TYR A 667 10.47 23.18 -83.87
CA TYR A 667 9.07 23.57 -83.80
C TYR A 667 8.14 22.39 -84.04
N GLU A 668 8.43 21.48 -84.98
CA GLU A 668 7.67 20.24 -85.20
C GLU A 668 7.72 19.31 -83.98
N SER A 669 8.89 19.11 -83.38
CA SER A 669 9.06 18.26 -82.20
C SER A 669 8.55 18.91 -80.91
N GLU A 670 8.56 20.23 -80.79
CA GLU A 670 7.83 20.96 -79.75
C GLU A 670 6.31 20.80 -79.94
N LEU A 671 5.82 20.80 -81.19
CA LEU A 671 4.43 20.51 -81.54
C LEU A 671 4.03 19.06 -81.21
N GLU A 672 4.88 18.08 -81.53
CA GLU A 672 4.65 16.67 -81.18
C GLU A 672 4.74 16.42 -79.68
N ARG A 673 5.69 17.05 -78.98
CA ARG A 673 5.78 17.00 -77.51
C ARG A 673 4.55 17.59 -76.84
N GLN A 674 3.97 18.65 -77.40
CA GLN A 674 2.72 19.21 -76.88
C GLN A 674 1.49 18.36 -77.25
N LYS A 675 1.47 17.71 -78.41
CA LYS A 675 0.42 16.74 -78.79
C LYS A 675 0.51 15.41 -78.01
N GLY A 676 1.67 15.07 -77.47
CA GLY A 676 1.95 13.74 -76.94
C GLY A 676 2.63 13.72 -75.57
N LYS A 677 1.85 13.84 -74.50
CA LYS A 677 2.02 13.01 -73.29
C LYS A 677 0.66 12.59 -72.73
N LYS A 678 0.04 11.60 -73.38
CA LYS A 678 -0.83 10.67 -72.63
C LYS A 678 0.11 9.72 -71.90
N TYR A 679 0.17 9.82 -70.57
CA TYR A 679 0.77 8.76 -69.76
C TYR A 679 0.00 7.46 -70.06
N SER A 680 0.72 6.35 -70.29
CA SER A 680 0.07 5.04 -70.29
C SER A 680 -0.44 4.72 -68.88
N GLU A 681 -1.51 3.94 -68.76
CA GLU A 681 -2.10 3.56 -67.47
C GLU A 681 -1.05 2.98 -66.51
N ASP A 682 -0.10 2.19 -67.00
CA ASP A 682 1.00 1.62 -66.22
C ASP A 682 1.91 2.69 -65.56
N GLN A 683 2.15 3.81 -66.23
CA GLN A 683 2.98 4.90 -65.67
C GLN A 683 2.23 5.70 -64.60
N LEU A 684 0.92 5.86 -64.75
CA LEU A 684 0.06 6.47 -63.73
C LEU A 684 -0.06 5.58 -62.49
N GLU A 685 -0.02 4.25 -62.66
CA GLU A 685 -0.09 3.30 -61.55
C GLU A 685 1.22 3.22 -60.76
N GLN A 686 2.39 3.31 -61.40
CA GLN A 686 3.69 3.37 -60.70
C GLN A 686 3.86 4.65 -59.87
N VAL A 687 3.43 5.80 -60.39
CA VAL A 687 3.51 7.08 -59.65
C VAL A 687 2.54 7.09 -58.46
N ARG A 688 1.40 6.39 -58.54
CA ARG A 688 0.48 6.18 -57.41
C ARG A 688 1.07 5.25 -56.34
N ARG A 689 1.91 4.29 -56.71
CA ARG A 689 2.56 3.36 -55.77
C ARG A 689 3.78 3.93 -55.04
N GLN A 690 4.42 4.99 -55.55
CA GLN A 690 5.62 5.59 -54.93
C GLN A 690 5.33 6.71 -53.90
N LYS A 691 4.06 7.04 -53.63
CA LYS A 691 3.67 8.11 -52.67
C LYS A 691 2.76 7.64 -51.52
N VAL A 692 2.74 6.35 -51.26
CA VAL A 692 2.34 5.77 -49.95
C VAL A 692 3.63 5.47 -49.21
#